data_AF-A0A3L6P3N6-F1
#
_entry.id   AF-A0A3L6P3N6-F1
#
_cell.length_a   1.000
_cell.length_b   1.000
_cell.length_c   1.000
_cell.angle_alpha   90.00
_cell.angle_beta   90.00
_cell.angle_gamma   90.00
#
_symmetry.space_group_name_H-M   'P 1'
#
loop_
_entity.id
_entity.type
_entity.pdbx_description
1 polymer ?
#
loop_
_entity_poly.entity_id
_entity_poly.type
_entity_poly.pdbx_seq_one_letter_code
_entity_poly.pdbx_strand_id
1 'polypeptide(L)'
;MDVPGVTLTSAKDFYDMIEDKMNGMRGMKFLPADMIEKLCTAQIVNQVLRISGLQEPERTASASFIIARPVKRQFLLLAYCGNVEWMPKLAGSENQLDDSHLPVYEEENRLFVDHANHKPYPDTKSSCTMRWTDKLLFLSYQWIFLAPIFTRDQFHRELDVKVPLPFIKKDPPLSRGSFGSVCKALLHKAHHKGIIEGHNDDLEVALKQMTVLEHHWFVREMEILRIVQQIVLRNQQLHLVTPISSYSTHEPGESKGFLLFPWAKGGNLKVFWKRDRNKYGVVSKTNLDQPRNRMIWTFQQMAGLCKALAELHSHPFPSGGKDANCRHGDLKPENILAFQEGGTDVLRIADLGLAKFHLKSTSDRKRAKEYTETVTGTTQYMPPEFHVNGQMSRRHDVWSLGCIFLEFIIWIAWGLEGLDKFNWRDNEEFWQNRRDTEDVVHDNIKDWIESMKNALMPKTALRDILEITTSKMLRRLDKRGSSEDVSTALEEILGIFCQKGKDHRLQIMARNRWVESVEAVYNSNFNKAEVRIMRDVWKPHSDNHLARNLSRTFKNARGVSNESGWKRKGRSYDECPSLCDKCSQLQFWQPDLKFEVSSSSLATSSGCQLCRLIQESLQGHTIPGHVDEVMIQRNGPTFEVQGSSRPILSFYTDPGYVVFDDELSQVGTPDLPVPGSMEQFQLFQEWLQTCSNTHDHTRPLSLSAGNSNNLPTRVVDVGDGSNLPIHLTMSGDMESATYFALSHRWGDDSTHHVGRTLIANHDDRYNSISWHELPLNFKDAIEVTRGLGVRYLWIDSLCIVQDDNDDWARESVRMEEVYSNAQCVLAASSANSSQEGFLRRTSPSLPFITLQSPEGNISYISKNIDNFRVDVDEAVLNTRGWTLQERALARRTIHFTKNQVYFECSKGVQCESLIRWTNEKASLLGDSSFPASVEARYKGGRVMLVQALYNQYSKRTFWDAQDRPIAISGLEKRLTTAFNTRGGYGVFETFLERSLLWKKVDTTGSLRLIKFPKDRNVPSWSWMAYDGVISYVEADFNKVAWTKEYSSPFDSGSGAAGKWYWEADKTNRPSVLALKKVRELKSVPTNEAASTISFDTSASNGKGLKEFRCLVLGKAKLDNVIGPHILKCFVLIIKPSTDNQTVFTRVGAGILKEDQIIWDHYEAGILI
;
A
#
# COMPACT_ATOMS: atom_id res chain seq x y z
N MET A 1 20.93 7.61 56.10
CA MET A 1 20.14 7.34 57.31
C MET A 1 20.84 6.21 58.03
N ASP A 2 21.68 6.57 58.99
CA ASP A 2 22.23 5.64 59.98
C ASP A 2 21.06 4.99 60.73
N VAL A 3 21.10 3.68 60.95
CA VAL A 3 20.07 2.96 61.70
C VAL A 3 20.27 3.33 63.18
N PRO A 4 19.44 4.20 63.80
CA PRO A 4 19.68 4.61 65.17
C PRO A 4 19.16 3.52 66.10
N GLY A 5 20.02 3.00 66.97
CA GLY A 5 19.65 2.46 68.29
C GLY A 5 18.58 1.36 68.37
N VAL A 6 18.33 0.57 67.32
CA VAL A 6 17.40 -0.57 67.42
C VAL A 6 17.99 -1.59 68.38
N THR A 7 17.28 -1.89 69.47
CA THR A 7 17.63 -2.95 70.42
C THR A 7 16.70 -4.11 70.14
N LEU A 8 17.22 -5.17 69.51
CA LEU A 8 16.47 -6.40 69.25
C LEU A 8 16.34 -7.19 70.55
N THR A 9 15.12 -7.46 71.00
CA THR A 9 14.82 -8.21 72.22
C THR A 9 14.33 -9.63 71.94
N SER A 10 13.87 -9.90 70.72
CA SER A 10 13.43 -11.22 70.24
C SER A 10 13.75 -11.43 68.76
N ALA A 11 13.79 -12.69 68.30
CA ALA A 11 13.95 -13.01 66.87
C ALA A 11 12.80 -12.47 66.02
N LYS A 12 11.60 -12.33 66.62
CA LYS A 12 10.43 -11.73 65.98
C LYS A 12 10.66 -10.25 65.66
N ASP A 13 11.36 -9.51 66.52
CA ASP A 13 11.68 -8.09 66.28
C ASP A 13 12.53 -7.91 65.02
N PHE A 14 13.40 -8.88 64.72
CA PHE A 14 14.24 -8.86 63.51
C PHE A 14 13.44 -9.23 62.25
N TYR A 15 12.52 -10.20 62.35
CA TYR A 15 11.57 -10.52 61.29
C TYR A 15 10.69 -9.31 60.95
N ASP A 16 10.06 -8.71 61.96
CA ASP A 16 9.20 -7.53 61.82
C ASP A 16 9.98 -6.34 61.25
N MET A 17 11.27 -6.19 61.59
CA MET A 17 12.14 -5.17 61.01
C MET A 17 12.39 -5.41 59.51
N ILE A 18 12.62 -6.66 59.08
CA ILE A 18 12.79 -6.97 57.64
C ILE A 18 11.48 -6.72 56.89
N GLU A 19 10.35 -7.17 57.46
CA GLU A 19 9.01 -6.95 56.91
C GLU A 19 8.65 -5.46 56.80
N ASP A 20 8.88 -4.66 57.84
CA ASP A 20 8.61 -3.22 57.82
C ASP A 20 9.46 -2.51 56.76
N LYS A 21 10.74 -2.89 56.62
CA LYS A 21 11.59 -2.38 55.53
C LYS A 21 11.05 -2.77 54.16
N MET A 22 10.61 -4.01 53.96
CA MET A 22 10.04 -4.46 52.68
C MET A 22 8.69 -3.78 52.37
N ASN A 23 7.81 -3.63 53.37
CA ASN A 23 6.51 -2.99 53.24
C ASN A 23 6.62 -1.48 52.98
N GLY A 24 7.57 -0.80 53.63
CA GLY A 24 7.88 0.62 53.39
C GLY A 24 8.42 0.92 51.98
N MET A 25 8.86 -0.09 51.24
CA MET A 25 9.41 0.02 49.88
C MET A 25 8.38 -0.24 48.76
N ARG A 26 7.09 0.03 49.00
CA ARG A 26 5.99 -0.08 48.00
C ARG A 26 5.75 -1.52 47.48
N GLY A 27 5.89 -2.54 48.33
CA GLY A 27 5.51 -3.92 47.99
C GLY A 27 6.52 -4.64 47.06
N MET A 28 7.82 -4.37 47.22
CA MET A 28 8.87 -5.11 46.51
C MET A 28 8.87 -6.59 46.89
N LYS A 29 9.13 -7.48 45.92
CA LYS A 29 9.27 -8.93 46.12
C LYS A 29 10.69 -9.37 46.51
N PHE A 30 11.60 -8.42 46.75
CA PHE A 30 13.01 -8.69 47.07
C PHE A 30 13.55 -7.66 48.07
N LEU A 31 14.64 -8.02 48.75
CA LEU A 31 15.41 -7.13 49.62
C LEU A 31 16.62 -6.55 48.85
N PRO A 32 16.76 -5.22 48.71
CA PRO A 32 17.85 -4.61 47.97
C PRO A 32 19.26 -4.91 48.52
N ALA A 33 20.25 -5.00 47.64
CA ALA A 33 21.62 -5.37 48.00
C ALA A 33 22.30 -4.40 48.99
N ASP A 34 21.99 -3.11 48.96
CA ASP A 34 22.52 -2.14 49.94
C ASP A 34 21.82 -2.27 51.30
N MET A 35 20.60 -2.81 51.35
CA MET A 35 19.91 -3.12 52.59
C MET A 35 20.46 -4.38 53.24
N ILE A 36 20.79 -5.40 52.45
CA ILE A 36 21.51 -6.60 52.94
C ILE A 36 22.80 -6.18 53.66
N GLU A 37 23.55 -5.23 53.09
CA GLU A 37 24.75 -4.68 53.71
C GLU A 37 24.46 -3.93 55.03
N LYS A 38 23.40 -3.10 55.07
CA LYS A 38 23.01 -2.36 56.29
C LYS A 38 22.52 -3.26 57.41
N LEU A 39 21.83 -4.35 57.08
CA LEU A 39 21.29 -5.31 58.05
C LEU A 39 22.35 -6.30 58.57
N CYS A 40 23.48 -6.43 57.87
CA CYS A 40 24.58 -7.31 58.26
C CYS A 40 25.79 -6.55 58.84
N THR A 41 25.56 -5.39 59.48
CA THR A 41 26.62 -4.69 60.22
C THR A 41 27.04 -5.48 61.45
N ALA A 42 28.30 -5.29 61.90
CA ALA A 42 28.82 -5.99 63.08
C ALA A 42 27.93 -5.81 64.32
N GLN A 43 27.31 -4.64 64.50
CA GLN A 43 26.39 -4.39 65.60
C GLN A 43 25.12 -5.25 65.52
N ILE A 44 24.45 -5.26 64.36
CA ILE A 44 23.18 -5.99 64.19
C ILE A 44 23.42 -7.50 64.24
N VAL A 45 24.47 -7.99 63.56
CA VAL A 45 24.85 -9.42 63.59
C VAL A 45 25.04 -9.90 65.03
N ASN A 46 25.77 -9.13 65.85
CA ASN A 46 25.98 -9.48 67.26
C ASN A 46 24.68 -9.44 68.09
N GLN A 47 23.77 -8.51 67.83
CA GLN A 47 22.47 -8.47 68.52
C GLN A 47 21.62 -9.69 68.18
N VAL A 48 21.51 -10.05 66.90
CA VAL A 48 20.75 -11.22 66.43
C VAL A 48 21.31 -12.53 66.99
N LEU A 49 22.64 -12.70 67.01
CA LEU A 49 23.29 -13.89 67.58
C LEU A 49 23.12 -14.01 69.10
N ARG A 50 23.00 -12.89 69.83
CA ARG A 50 22.79 -12.90 71.30
C ARG A 50 21.41 -13.42 71.67
N ILE A 51 20.39 -13.08 70.89
CA ILE A 51 19.00 -13.47 71.14
C ILE A 51 18.64 -14.84 70.53
N SER A 52 19.57 -15.49 69.81
CA SER A 52 19.34 -16.80 69.16
C SER A 52 19.69 -18.01 70.02
N GLY A 53 20.03 -17.82 71.30
CA GLY A 53 20.33 -18.92 72.24
C GLY A 53 21.69 -19.61 72.08
N LEU A 54 22.55 -19.14 71.17
CA LEU A 54 23.91 -19.68 70.94
C LEU A 54 24.87 -19.36 72.10
N GLN A 55 25.81 -20.27 72.38
CA GLN A 55 26.85 -20.09 73.40
C GLN A 55 27.94 -19.10 72.92
N GLU A 56 28.64 -18.42 73.83
CA GLU A 56 29.61 -17.36 73.48
C GLU A 56 30.72 -17.76 72.46
N PRO A 57 31.31 -18.96 72.52
CA PRO A 57 32.31 -19.38 71.53
C PRO A 57 31.72 -19.49 70.12
N GLU A 58 30.50 -20.03 70.01
CA GLU A 58 29.77 -20.20 68.75
C GLU A 58 29.34 -18.85 68.19
N ARG A 59 28.86 -17.94 69.04
CA ARG A 59 28.50 -16.57 68.66
C ARG A 59 29.68 -15.82 68.06
N THR A 60 30.83 -15.85 68.73
CA THR A 60 32.02 -15.13 68.28
C THR A 60 32.54 -15.66 66.94
N ALA A 61 32.54 -16.99 66.78
CA ALA A 61 32.93 -17.64 65.53
C ALA A 61 31.96 -17.29 64.38
N SER A 62 30.64 -17.39 64.61
CA SER A 62 29.63 -17.02 63.62
C SER A 62 29.65 -15.54 63.25
N ALA A 63 29.81 -14.63 64.22
CA ALA A 63 29.91 -13.19 63.95
C ALA A 63 31.12 -12.88 63.07
N SER A 64 32.28 -13.46 63.40
CA SER A 64 33.51 -13.29 62.61
C SER A 64 33.35 -13.87 61.19
N PHE A 65 32.71 -15.03 61.07
CA PHE A 65 32.42 -15.66 59.78
C PHE A 65 31.48 -14.80 58.91
N ILE A 66 30.39 -14.27 59.48
CA ILE A 66 29.41 -13.44 58.75
C ILE A 66 30.04 -12.12 58.27
N ILE A 67 30.87 -11.50 59.11
CA ILE A 67 31.49 -10.21 58.78
C ILE A 67 32.64 -10.40 57.77
N ALA A 68 33.42 -11.47 57.90
CA ALA A 68 34.62 -11.69 57.09
C ALA A 68 34.39 -12.44 55.77
N ARG A 69 33.21 -13.08 55.57
CA ARG A 69 32.91 -13.88 54.37
C ARG A 69 31.60 -13.44 53.67
N PRO A 70 31.44 -13.75 52.37
CA PRO A 70 30.22 -13.42 51.64
C PRO A 70 29.07 -14.39 51.99
N VAL A 71 28.60 -14.39 53.24
CA VAL A 71 27.53 -15.30 53.74
C VAL A 71 26.31 -14.53 54.27
N LYS A 72 26.19 -13.26 53.86
CA LYS A 72 25.21 -12.31 54.41
C LYS A 72 23.78 -12.70 54.05
N ARG A 73 23.54 -13.23 52.83
CA ARG A 73 22.21 -13.69 52.42
C ARG A 73 21.81 -14.95 53.17
N GLN A 74 22.74 -15.89 53.37
CA GLN A 74 22.47 -17.07 54.18
C GLN A 74 22.13 -16.72 55.63
N PHE A 75 22.89 -15.80 56.24
CA PHE A 75 22.60 -15.29 57.59
C PHE A 75 21.21 -14.65 57.67
N LEU A 76 20.87 -13.75 56.75
CA LEU A 76 19.56 -13.08 56.75
C LEU A 76 18.41 -14.07 56.54
N LEU A 77 18.58 -15.06 55.65
CA LEU A 77 17.58 -16.12 55.45
C LEU A 77 17.35 -16.91 56.73
N LEU A 78 18.42 -17.38 57.39
CA LEU A 78 18.31 -18.11 58.66
C LEU A 78 17.70 -17.25 59.77
N ALA A 79 18.10 -15.99 59.86
CA ALA A 79 17.54 -15.05 60.83
C ALA A 79 16.06 -14.76 60.59
N TYR A 80 15.66 -14.62 59.34
CA TYR A 80 14.27 -14.41 58.95
C TYR A 80 13.39 -15.65 59.17
N CYS A 81 13.96 -16.86 59.03
CA CYS A 81 13.29 -18.11 59.38
C CYS A 81 13.36 -18.48 60.87
N GLY A 82 14.05 -17.69 61.72
CA GLY A 82 14.23 -17.99 63.14
C GLY A 82 15.24 -19.10 63.46
N ASN A 83 16.08 -19.52 62.51
CA ASN A 83 16.98 -20.67 62.59
C ASN A 83 18.47 -20.28 62.61
N VAL A 84 18.82 -19.17 63.25
CA VAL A 84 20.22 -18.65 63.32
C VAL A 84 21.18 -19.65 63.97
N GLU A 85 20.67 -20.58 64.78
CA GLU A 85 21.44 -21.67 65.40
C GLU A 85 22.19 -22.58 64.40
N TRP A 86 21.92 -22.48 63.09
CA TRP A 86 22.65 -23.24 62.07
C TRP A 86 23.96 -22.56 61.61
N MET A 87 24.15 -21.28 61.96
CA MET A 87 25.34 -20.52 61.57
C MET A 87 26.68 -21.14 62.02
N PRO A 88 26.83 -21.75 63.21
CA PRO A 88 28.09 -22.37 63.62
C PRO A 88 28.53 -23.52 62.68
N LYS A 89 27.59 -24.25 62.09
CA LYS A 89 27.89 -25.31 61.13
C LYS A 89 28.35 -24.78 59.79
N LEU A 90 27.70 -23.72 59.31
CA LEU A 90 28.12 -23.01 58.10
C LEU A 90 29.53 -22.41 58.26
N ALA A 91 29.84 -21.93 59.47
CA ALA A 91 31.14 -21.38 59.84
C ALA A 91 32.25 -22.45 60.02
N GLY A 92 31.89 -23.73 60.12
CA GLY A 92 32.84 -24.83 60.25
C GLY A 92 33.74 -24.97 59.01
N SER A 93 35.03 -25.23 59.23
CA SER A 93 36.05 -25.35 58.17
C SER A 93 35.75 -26.44 57.13
N GLU A 94 34.89 -27.41 57.47
CA GLU A 94 34.52 -28.55 56.63
C GLU A 94 33.54 -28.19 55.48
N ASN A 95 32.75 -27.12 55.61
CA ASN A 95 31.62 -26.87 54.70
C ASN A 95 31.89 -25.84 53.59
N GLN A 96 32.79 -24.87 53.82
CA GLN A 96 33.17 -23.80 52.86
C GLN A 96 31.99 -23.15 52.09
N LEU A 97 30.80 -23.04 52.69
CA LEU A 97 29.63 -22.44 52.02
C LEU A 97 29.63 -20.91 52.11
N ASP A 98 29.07 -20.29 51.08
CA ASP A 98 28.87 -18.84 50.97
C ASP A 98 27.62 -18.50 50.13
N ASP A 99 27.30 -17.22 49.96
CA ASP A 99 26.10 -16.76 49.26
C ASP A 99 26.02 -17.19 47.78
N SER A 100 27.10 -17.69 47.18
CA SER A 100 27.08 -18.26 45.81
C SER A 100 26.43 -19.65 45.76
N HIS A 101 26.25 -20.29 46.91
CA HIS A 101 25.63 -21.61 47.06
C HIS A 101 24.10 -21.56 47.24
N LEU A 102 23.48 -20.39 47.03
CA LEU A 102 22.03 -20.23 46.93
C LEU A 102 21.63 -20.17 45.45
N PRO A 103 20.44 -20.64 45.04
CA PRO A 103 19.37 -21.20 45.88
C PRO A 103 19.63 -22.64 46.34
N VAL A 104 18.95 -23.04 47.41
CA VAL A 104 18.91 -24.40 47.95
C VAL A 104 17.66 -25.12 47.45
N TYR A 105 17.82 -26.38 47.06
CA TYR A 105 16.76 -27.25 46.57
C TYR A 105 16.51 -28.41 47.54
N GLU A 106 15.30 -28.97 47.50
CA GLU A 106 14.93 -30.15 48.28
C GLU A 106 14.80 -31.38 47.37
N GLU A 107 15.45 -32.47 47.76
CA GLU A 107 15.34 -33.79 47.14
C GLU A 107 15.34 -34.85 48.25
N GLU A 108 14.41 -35.80 48.19
CA GLU A 108 14.29 -36.89 49.19
C GLU A 108 14.33 -36.41 50.67
N ASN A 109 13.63 -35.30 50.98
CA ASN A 109 13.61 -34.64 52.30
C ASN A 109 14.96 -34.08 52.80
N ARG A 110 15.97 -33.92 51.93
CA ARG A 110 17.26 -33.30 52.24
C ARG A 110 17.47 -32.04 51.41
N LEU A 111 18.24 -31.11 51.98
CA LEU A 111 18.56 -29.83 51.33
C LEU A 111 19.90 -29.94 50.59
N PHE A 112 19.96 -29.38 49.38
CA PHE A 112 21.13 -29.40 48.51
C PHE A 112 21.43 -28.01 47.94
N VAL A 113 22.72 -27.62 47.91
CA VAL A 113 23.20 -26.36 47.30
C VAL A 113 23.46 -26.48 45.80
N ASP A 114 23.62 -27.71 45.31
CA ASP A 114 23.87 -28.02 43.92
C ASP A 114 23.11 -29.31 43.59
N HIS A 115 22.01 -29.17 42.86
CA HIS A 115 21.18 -30.29 42.44
C HIS A 115 21.92 -31.21 41.46
N ALA A 116 22.84 -30.69 40.64
CA ALA A 116 23.53 -31.49 39.63
C ALA A 116 24.64 -32.36 40.26
N ASN A 117 25.28 -31.88 41.33
CA ASN A 117 26.37 -32.58 42.01
C ASN A 117 25.98 -33.16 43.39
N HIS A 118 24.69 -33.14 43.75
CA HIS A 118 24.15 -33.61 45.04
C HIS A 118 24.95 -33.12 46.27
N LYS A 119 25.44 -31.87 46.25
CA LYS A 119 26.19 -31.30 47.38
C LYS A 119 25.20 -30.92 48.50
N PRO A 120 25.25 -31.55 49.69
CA PRO A 120 24.27 -31.32 50.75
C PRO A 120 24.46 -29.95 51.42
N TYR A 121 23.34 -29.33 51.82
CA TYR A 121 23.34 -28.17 52.71
C TYR A 121 23.51 -28.66 54.17
N PRO A 122 24.42 -28.08 54.97
CA PRO A 122 24.64 -28.49 56.36
C PRO A 122 23.38 -28.28 57.22
N ASP A 123 22.78 -29.37 57.72
CA ASP A 123 21.73 -29.35 58.75
C ASP A 123 22.28 -29.86 60.10
N THR A 124 21.56 -29.68 61.21
CA THR A 124 22.04 -29.97 62.59
C THR A 124 22.28 -31.46 62.87
N LYS A 125 23.23 -31.81 63.76
CA LYS A 125 23.68 -33.20 64.02
C LYS A 125 22.62 -33.89 64.90
N SER A 126 22.31 -35.16 64.58
CA SER A 126 21.50 -36.15 65.33
C SER A 126 19.97 -36.07 65.16
N SER A 127 19.41 -37.04 64.43
CA SER A 127 18.02 -37.54 64.37
C SER A 127 16.83 -36.56 64.33
N CYS A 128 17.04 -35.25 64.32
CA CYS A 128 15.97 -34.26 64.18
C CYS A 128 15.99 -33.79 62.74
N THR A 129 15.15 -34.43 61.92
CA THR A 129 14.67 -33.80 60.68
C THR A 129 14.23 -32.38 61.05
N MET A 130 14.83 -31.36 60.43
CA MET A 130 14.28 -30.00 60.40
C MET A 130 12.75 -30.09 60.40
N ARG A 131 12.07 -29.37 61.31
CA ARG A 131 10.61 -29.38 61.29
C ARG A 131 10.18 -29.03 59.88
N TRP A 132 9.23 -29.79 59.35
CA TRP A 132 8.77 -29.60 57.98
C TRP A 132 8.36 -28.15 57.70
N THR A 133 7.81 -27.47 58.71
CA THR A 133 7.51 -26.03 58.69
C THR A 133 8.73 -25.15 58.43
N ASP A 134 9.86 -25.44 59.06
CA ASP A 134 11.08 -24.62 58.97
C ASP A 134 11.76 -24.82 57.61
N LYS A 135 11.69 -26.05 57.04
CA LYS A 135 12.09 -26.34 55.65
C LYS A 135 11.29 -25.54 54.65
N LEU A 136 9.97 -25.58 54.79
CA LEU A 136 9.09 -24.88 53.87
C LEU A 136 9.32 -23.37 53.91
N LEU A 137 9.47 -22.78 55.10
CA LEU A 137 9.75 -21.35 55.23
C LEU A 137 11.10 -21.00 54.61
N PHE A 138 12.16 -21.78 54.88
CA PHE A 138 13.48 -21.58 54.29
C PHE A 138 13.45 -21.62 52.74
N LEU A 139 12.84 -22.67 52.18
CA LEU A 139 12.73 -22.85 50.72
C LEU A 139 11.84 -21.79 50.05
N SER A 140 10.86 -21.27 50.78
CA SER A 140 9.93 -20.24 50.29
C SER A 140 10.52 -18.83 50.38
N TYR A 141 11.28 -18.52 51.43
CA TYR A 141 11.78 -17.17 51.66
C TYR A 141 13.14 -16.87 51.04
N GLN A 142 13.95 -17.89 50.72
CA GLN A 142 15.28 -17.67 50.14
C GLN A 142 15.28 -16.68 48.98
N TRP A 143 14.25 -16.74 48.11
CA TRP A 143 14.16 -15.97 46.88
C TRP A 143 14.21 -14.46 47.10
N ILE A 144 13.69 -13.94 48.22
CA ILE A 144 13.66 -12.50 48.49
C ILE A 144 15.08 -11.90 48.62
N PHE A 145 16.09 -12.71 48.95
CA PHE A 145 17.48 -12.29 49.13
C PHE A 145 18.35 -12.48 47.87
N LEU A 146 17.80 -13.09 46.81
CA LEU A 146 18.55 -13.55 45.63
C LEU A 146 18.49 -12.63 44.41
N ALA A 147 17.91 -11.43 44.54
CA ALA A 147 17.85 -10.49 43.44
C ALA A 147 19.26 -10.20 42.87
N PRO A 148 19.47 -10.36 41.54
CA PRO A 148 20.80 -10.28 40.93
C PRO A 148 21.37 -8.86 40.98
N ILE A 149 22.69 -8.74 41.05
CA ILE A 149 23.41 -7.47 40.85
C ILE A 149 24.00 -7.52 39.44
N PHE A 150 23.56 -6.63 38.56
CA PHE A 150 24.11 -6.49 37.22
C PHE A 150 25.42 -5.71 37.29
N THR A 151 26.48 -6.23 36.65
CA THR A 151 27.84 -5.68 36.69
C THR A 151 28.44 -5.69 35.28
N ARG A 152 29.47 -4.88 35.03
CA ARG A 152 30.16 -4.83 33.72
C ARG A 152 30.86 -6.14 33.36
N ASP A 153 31.40 -6.85 34.34
CA ASP A 153 32.24 -8.03 34.11
C ASP A 153 31.42 -9.28 33.73
N GLN A 154 30.11 -9.26 33.97
CA GLN A 154 29.21 -10.39 33.71
C GLN A 154 27.98 -9.95 32.91
N PHE A 155 28.11 -10.01 31.58
CA PHE A 155 27.05 -9.60 30.65
C PHE A 155 25.81 -10.50 30.69
N HIS A 156 25.99 -11.82 30.80
CA HIS A 156 24.89 -12.81 30.79
C HIS A 156 24.81 -13.58 32.10
N ARG A 157 23.58 -13.88 32.54
CA ARG A 157 23.27 -14.67 33.74
C ARG A 157 22.14 -15.65 33.45
N GLU A 158 22.30 -16.88 33.91
CA GLU A 158 21.19 -17.83 34.01
C GLU A 158 20.56 -17.66 35.40
N LEU A 159 19.24 -17.49 35.46
CA LEU A 159 18.49 -17.25 36.69
C LEU A 159 17.39 -18.29 36.84
N ASP A 160 17.16 -18.75 38.07
CA ASP A 160 15.97 -19.52 38.41
C ASP A 160 14.72 -18.65 38.25
N VAL A 161 13.62 -19.23 37.77
CA VAL A 161 12.34 -18.56 37.53
C VAL A 161 11.73 -17.92 38.79
N LYS A 162 12.10 -18.42 39.97
CA LYS A 162 11.64 -17.88 41.26
C LYS A 162 12.46 -16.67 41.72
N VAL A 163 13.60 -16.38 41.09
CA VAL A 163 14.45 -15.23 41.46
C VAL A 163 13.72 -13.92 41.14
N PRO A 164 13.40 -13.09 42.15
CA PRO A 164 12.79 -11.79 41.91
C PRO A 164 13.82 -10.85 41.27
N LEU A 165 13.41 -10.19 40.19
CA LEU A 165 14.26 -9.22 39.51
C LEU A 165 14.23 -7.87 40.25
N PRO A 166 15.35 -7.11 40.28
CA PRO A 166 15.51 -5.91 41.08
C PRO A 166 14.80 -4.67 40.50
N PHE A 167 13.58 -4.83 39.97
CA PHE A 167 12.77 -3.75 39.42
C PHE A 167 11.82 -3.18 40.47
N ILE A 168 11.94 -1.89 40.74
CA ILE A 168 11.07 -1.11 41.62
C ILE A 168 9.69 -0.93 40.98
N LYS A 169 9.69 -0.69 39.66
CA LYS A 169 8.50 -0.50 38.86
C LYS A 169 8.73 -1.13 37.49
N LYS A 170 7.69 -1.76 36.94
CA LYS A 170 7.67 -2.26 35.58
C LYS A 170 6.38 -1.81 34.91
N ASP A 171 6.50 -1.05 33.84
CA ASP A 171 5.36 -0.62 33.03
C ASP A 171 4.90 -1.79 32.14
N PRO A 172 3.63 -1.83 31.70
CA PRO A 172 3.18 -2.79 30.71
C PRO A 172 3.99 -2.66 29.41
N PRO A 173 4.14 -3.74 28.62
CA PRO A 173 4.87 -3.69 27.36
C PRO A 173 4.25 -2.67 26.40
N LEU A 174 5.09 -1.78 25.86
CA LEU A 174 4.69 -0.67 24.98
C LEU A 174 4.24 -1.16 23.60
N SER A 175 4.69 -2.35 23.19
CA SER A 175 4.31 -3.00 21.93
C SER A 175 4.69 -4.50 21.95
N ARG A 176 3.86 -5.37 21.36
CA ARG A 176 4.23 -6.74 20.98
C ARG A 176 4.70 -6.71 19.53
N GLY A 177 6.00 -6.83 19.30
CA GLY A 177 6.57 -6.99 17.96
C GLY A 177 6.74 -8.47 17.59
N SER A 178 7.13 -8.73 16.34
CA SER A 178 7.39 -10.08 15.80
C SER A 178 8.49 -10.87 16.52
N PHE A 179 9.36 -10.18 17.28
CA PHE A 179 10.58 -10.75 17.89
C PHE A 179 10.61 -10.60 19.42
N GLY A 180 9.49 -10.22 20.04
CA GLY A 180 9.40 -10.01 21.49
C GLY A 180 8.64 -8.77 21.92
N SER A 181 8.72 -8.47 23.23
CA SER A 181 8.10 -7.28 23.83
C SER A 181 9.12 -6.41 24.54
N VAL A 182 9.00 -5.09 24.40
CA VAL A 182 9.83 -4.12 25.12
C VAL A 182 8.96 -3.39 26.13
N CYS A 183 9.41 -3.36 27.38
CA CYS A 183 8.76 -2.61 28.45
C CYS A 183 9.76 -1.71 29.17
N LYS A 184 9.28 -0.61 29.73
CA LYS A 184 10.07 0.26 30.60
C LYS A 184 10.06 -0.30 32.01
N ALA A 185 11.21 -0.35 32.66
CA ALA A 185 11.36 -0.73 34.06
C ALA A 185 12.29 0.24 34.80
N LEU A 186 12.15 0.33 36.12
CA LEU A 186 13.02 1.09 37.01
C LEU A 186 13.87 0.12 37.83
N LEU A 187 15.17 0.07 37.53
CA LEU A 187 16.15 -0.81 38.15
C LEU A 187 16.74 -0.16 39.41
N HIS A 188 16.72 -0.87 40.53
CA HIS A 188 17.18 -0.32 41.82
C HIS A 188 18.69 -0.02 41.83
N LYS A 189 19.09 1.12 42.40
CA LYS A 189 20.48 1.62 42.44
C LYS A 189 21.54 0.63 42.94
N ALA A 190 21.17 -0.17 43.94
CA ALA A 190 22.08 -1.17 44.52
C ALA A 190 22.38 -2.37 43.58
N HIS A 191 21.62 -2.52 42.49
CA HIS A 191 21.65 -3.69 41.60
C HIS A 191 22.23 -3.40 40.20
N HIS A 192 22.79 -2.23 39.94
CA HIS A 192 23.44 -1.90 38.66
C HIS A 192 24.85 -1.32 38.81
N LYS A 193 25.61 -1.87 39.77
CA LYS A 193 26.93 -1.35 40.18
C LYS A 193 27.92 -1.35 39.02
N GLY A 194 28.47 -0.17 38.74
CA GLY A 194 29.52 0.02 37.77
C GLY A 194 29.07 -0.05 36.32
N ILE A 195 27.80 -0.24 35.97
CA ILE A 195 27.36 -0.33 34.55
C ILE A 195 27.44 1.04 33.86
N ILE A 196 26.83 2.06 34.46
CA ILE A 196 26.86 3.44 33.98
C ILE A 196 27.72 4.24 34.97
N GLU A 197 28.85 4.78 34.50
CA GLU A 197 29.79 5.55 35.32
C GLU A 197 29.09 6.79 35.90
N GLY A 198 29.24 7.01 37.22
CA GLY A 198 28.69 8.18 37.91
C GLY A 198 27.19 8.11 38.27
N HIS A 199 26.47 7.04 37.93
CA HIS A 199 25.05 6.91 38.24
C HIS A 199 24.82 6.21 39.60
N ASN A 200 24.47 6.99 40.63
CA ASN A 200 24.19 6.49 42.00
C ASN A 200 22.70 6.38 42.35
N ASP A 201 21.82 6.72 41.41
CA ASP A 201 20.36 6.68 41.54
C ASP A 201 19.75 5.55 40.72
N ASP A 202 18.47 5.24 40.99
CA ASP A 202 17.70 4.22 40.29
C ASP A 202 17.67 4.50 38.77
N LEU A 203 17.77 3.44 37.98
CA LEU A 203 18.01 3.53 36.54
C LEU A 203 16.77 3.12 35.74
N GLU A 204 16.31 4.00 34.85
CA GLU A 204 15.29 3.64 33.88
C GLU A 204 15.90 2.79 32.76
N VAL A 205 15.36 1.58 32.59
CA VAL A 205 15.83 0.60 31.61
C VAL A 205 14.71 0.15 30.69
N ALA A 206 15.07 -0.20 29.45
CA ALA A 206 14.24 -0.95 28.52
C ALA A 206 14.54 -2.44 28.70
N LEU A 207 13.51 -3.24 28.97
CA LEU A 207 13.58 -4.69 29.07
C LEU A 207 12.94 -5.30 27.81
N LYS A 208 13.77 -5.90 26.95
CA LYS A 208 13.35 -6.65 25.76
C LYS A 208 13.26 -8.14 26.12
N GLN A 209 12.06 -8.71 26.06
CA GLN A 209 11.79 -10.13 26.30
C GLN A 209 11.63 -10.85 24.96
N MET A 210 12.38 -11.94 24.77
CA MET A 210 12.31 -12.82 23.59
C MET A 210 11.35 -14.00 23.81
N THR A 211 10.79 -14.55 22.73
CA THR A 211 9.80 -15.65 22.83
C THR A 211 10.46 -17.04 22.84
N VAL A 212 9.73 -18.06 23.33
CA VAL A 212 10.25 -19.41 23.61
C VAL A 212 10.76 -20.14 22.36
N LEU A 213 10.14 -19.89 21.20
CA LEU A 213 10.53 -20.48 19.90
C LEU A 213 11.90 -19.98 19.41
N GLU A 214 12.46 -18.97 20.07
CA GLU A 214 13.60 -18.17 19.60
C GLU A 214 14.84 -18.32 20.49
N HIS A 215 14.92 -19.33 21.36
CA HIS A 215 16.04 -19.43 22.32
C HIS A 215 17.43 -19.41 21.66
N HIS A 216 17.61 -20.10 20.54
CA HIS A 216 18.86 -20.07 19.78
C HIS A 216 19.16 -18.70 19.14
N TRP A 217 18.12 -17.89 18.87
CA TRP A 217 18.24 -16.51 18.40
C TRP A 217 18.64 -15.57 19.52
N PHE A 218 18.07 -15.74 20.72
CA PHE A 218 18.48 -15.02 21.93
C PHE A 218 19.98 -15.21 22.20
N VAL A 219 20.50 -16.44 22.14
CA VAL A 219 21.93 -16.71 22.34
C VAL A 219 22.79 -15.93 21.34
N ARG A 220 22.40 -15.89 20.06
CA ARG A 220 23.13 -15.12 19.04
C ARG A 220 23.06 -13.61 19.27
N GLU A 221 21.88 -13.06 19.54
CA GLU A 221 21.72 -11.64 19.83
C GLU A 221 22.51 -11.25 21.08
N MET A 222 22.47 -12.08 22.13
CA MET A 222 23.25 -11.89 23.35
C MET A 222 24.77 -11.87 23.06
N GLU A 223 25.30 -12.79 22.25
CA GLU A 223 26.72 -12.77 21.85
C GLU A 223 27.09 -11.49 21.10
N ILE A 224 26.24 -11.03 20.18
CA ILE A 224 26.46 -9.77 19.44
C ILE A 224 26.48 -8.60 20.40
N LEU A 225 25.50 -8.50 21.28
CA LEU A 225 25.37 -7.42 22.24
C LEU A 225 26.50 -7.42 23.27
N ARG A 226 27.04 -8.59 23.63
CA ARG A 226 28.25 -8.70 24.47
C ARG A 226 29.46 -8.04 23.79
N ILE A 227 29.65 -8.28 22.49
CA ILE A 227 30.73 -7.64 21.72
C ILE A 227 30.48 -6.13 21.60
N VAL A 228 29.25 -5.73 21.29
CA VAL A 228 28.87 -4.30 21.21
C VAL A 228 29.12 -3.60 22.54
N GLN A 229 28.80 -4.23 23.67
CA GLN A 229 29.10 -3.69 24.99
C GLN A 229 30.61 -3.46 25.17
N GLN A 230 31.46 -4.42 24.75
CA GLN A 230 32.91 -4.24 24.81
C GLN A 230 33.41 -3.10 23.91
N ILE A 231 32.85 -2.96 22.71
CA ILE A 231 33.17 -1.86 21.78
C ILE A 231 32.84 -0.51 22.43
N VAL A 232 31.62 -0.37 22.94
CA VAL A 232 31.14 0.88 23.55
C VAL A 232 31.86 1.19 24.87
N LEU A 233 32.27 0.18 25.65
CA LEU A 233 33.06 0.40 26.86
C LEU A 233 34.49 0.88 26.56
N ARG A 234 35.09 0.47 25.42
CA ARG A 234 36.39 0.98 24.97
C ARG A 234 36.31 2.40 24.42
N ASN A 235 35.16 2.77 23.85
CA ASN A 235 34.91 4.09 23.30
C ASN A 235 33.52 4.60 23.74
N GLN A 236 33.49 5.19 24.94
CA GLN A 236 32.25 5.60 25.63
C GLN A 236 31.42 6.64 24.87
N GLN A 237 32.02 7.33 23.89
CA GLN A 237 31.39 8.38 23.08
C GLN A 237 30.76 7.83 21.78
N LEU A 238 30.70 6.51 21.59
CA LEU A 238 30.10 5.93 20.40
C LEU A 238 28.59 6.10 20.36
N HIS A 239 28.08 6.39 19.16
CA HIS A 239 26.66 6.52 18.86
C HIS A 239 26.00 5.13 18.68
N LEU A 240 26.28 4.21 19.61
CA LEU A 240 25.66 2.90 19.74
C LEU A 240 25.00 2.81 21.11
N VAL A 241 23.80 2.23 21.17
CA VAL A 241 23.14 1.96 22.45
C VAL A 241 23.97 0.94 23.21
N THR A 242 24.41 1.30 24.41
CA THR A 242 25.18 0.41 25.29
C THR A 242 24.25 -0.66 25.87
N PRO A 243 24.42 -1.95 25.55
CA PRO A 243 23.66 -3.01 26.19
C PRO A 243 24.08 -3.07 27.67
N ILE A 244 23.12 -3.20 28.59
CA ILE A 244 23.40 -3.26 30.04
C ILE A 244 23.80 -4.67 30.44
N SER A 245 22.90 -5.63 30.20
CA SER A 245 23.08 -7.03 30.58
C SER A 245 22.01 -7.88 29.88
N SER A 246 22.11 -9.19 30.02
CA SER A 246 21.13 -10.15 29.59
C SER A 246 20.96 -11.22 30.66
N TYR A 247 19.78 -11.85 30.69
CA TYR A 247 19.59 -13.04 31.51
C TYR A 247 18.61 -14.00 30.84
N SER A 248 18.74 -15.28 31.15
CA SER A 248 17.78 -16.31 30.78
C SER A 248 17.18 -16.95 32.02
N THR A 249 15.98 -17.48 31.86
CA THR A 249 15.33 -18.33 32.87
C THR A 249 14.95 -19.65 32.25
N HIS A 250 15.22 -20.75 32.95
CA HIS A 250 15.00 -22.12 32.47
C HIS A 250 13.96 -22.83 33.32
N GLU A 251 12.86 -23.24 32.70
CA GLU A 251 11.86 -24.16 33.26
C GLU A 251 11.76 -25.41 32.34
N PRO A 252 11.36 -26.58 32.87
CA PRO A 252 11.09 -27.75 32.03
C PRO A 252 10.06 -27.42 30.94
N GLY A 253 10.52 -27.36 29.68
CA GLY A 253 9.69 -27.04 28.52
C GLY A 253 9.57 -25.56 28.16
N GLU A 254 10.14 -24.63 28.94
CA GLU A 254 10.08 -23.19 28.66
C GLU A 254 11.41 -22.48 29.00
N SER A 255 12.06 -21.87 27.99
CA SER A 255 13.23 -21.00 28.20
C SER A 255 12.91 -19.59 27.72
N LYS A 256 13.15 -18.60 28.58
CA LYS A 256 12.90 -17.17 28.29
C LYS A 256 14.20 -16.40 28.33
N GLY A 257 14.47 -15.59 27.31
CA GLY A 257 15.63 -14.71 27.23
C GLY A 257 15.24 -13.25 27.37
N PHE A 258 16.04 -12.49 28.10
CA PHE A 258 15.81 -11.07 28.37
C PHE A 258 17.08 -10.25 28.13
N LEU A 259 16.91 -9.08 27.51
CA LEU A 259 17.97 -8.14 27.19
C LEU A 259 17.63 -6.79 27.83
N LEU A 260 18.60 -6.19 28.54
CA LEU A 260 18.46 -4.90 29.21
C LEU A 260 19.23 -3.84 28.47
N PHE A 261 18.58 -2.70 28.24
CA PHE A 261 19.16 -1.51 27.63
C PHE A 261 18.80 -0.27 28.45
N PRO A 262 19.56 0.84 28.35
CA PRO A 262 19.17 2.11 28.91
C PRO A 262 17.88 2.62 28.25
N TRP A 263 16.98 3.23 29.02
CA TRP A 263 15.74 3.79 28.47
C TRP A 263 16.00 5.10 27.71
N ALA A 264 15.64 5.15 26.43
CA ALA A 264 15.74 6.35 25.60
C ALA A 264 14.54 7.29 25.84
N LYS A 265 14.65 8.19 26.84
CA LYS A 265 13.65 9.26 27.08
C LYS A 265 13.38 10.11 25.83
N GLY A 266 14.34 10.15 24.91
CA GLY A 266 14.27 10.84 23.63
C GLY A 266 13.23 10.28 22.63
N GLY A 267 12.84 9.01 22.81
CA GLY A 267 12.15 8.24 21.77
C GLY A 267 13.07 7.92 20.59
N ASN A 268 12.49 7.39 19.50
CA ASN A 268 13.21 7.18 18.24
C ASN A 268 13.32 8.48 17.41
N LEU A 269 14.07 8.44 16.31
CA LEU A 269 14.37 9.61 15.48
C LEU A 269 13.10 10.29 14.92
N LYS A 270 12.07 9.51 14.54
CA LYS A 270 10.79 10.06 14.09
C LYS A 270 10.07 10.83 15.20
N VAL A 271 10.09 10.30 16.43
CA VAL A 271 9.57 11.02 17.61
C VAL A 271 10.41 12.26 17.91
N PHE A 272 11.73 12.17 17.79
CA PHE A 272 12.65 13.29 17.97
C PHE A 272 12.31 14.46 17.04
N TRP A 273 12.09 14.22 15.74
CA TRP A 273 11.77 15.29 14.78
C TRP A 273 10.43 15.98 15.07
N LYS A 274 9.45 15.26 15.63
CA LYS A 274 8.11 15.77 15.94
C LYS A 274 8.02 16.67 17.18
N ARG A 275 9.06 16.72 18.00
CA ARG A 275 9.09 17.57 19.21
C ARG A 275 8.95 19.05 18.83
N ASP A 276 8.26 19.84 19.65
CA ASP A 276 8.02 21.27 19.38
C ASP A 276 9.30 22.06 19.11
N ARG A 277 10.38 21.76 19.85
CA ARG A 277 11.69 22.39 19.63
C ARG A 277 12.34 22.00 18.30
N ASN A 278 12.00 20.85 17.71
CA ASN A 278 12.64 20.23 16.54
C ASN A 278 11.83 20.33 15.25
N LYS A 279 10.51 20.52 15.32
CA LYS A 279 9.63 20.45 14.15
C LYS A 279 9.91 21.49 13.06
N TYR A 280 10.55 22.61 13.41
CA TYR A 280 10.90 23.66 12.45
C TYR A 280 12.29 23.50 11.81
N GLY A 281 12.99 22.40 12.08
CA GLY A 281 14.35 22.20 11.56
C GLY A 281 15.38 23.13 12.20
N VAL A 282 16.53 23.27 11.55
CA VAL A 282 17.68 24.00 12.09
C VAL A 282 17.82 25.41 11.48
N VAL A 283 17.48 25.57 10.20
CA VAL A 283 17.70 26.80 9.43
C VAL A 283 16.50 27.78 9.48
N SER A 284 15.39 27.41 10.14
CA SER A 284 14.18 28.25 10.23
C SER A 284 14.38 29.57 10.99
N LYS A 285 13.66 30.63 10.54
CA LYS A 285 13.59 31.96 11.18
C LYS A 285 13.14 31.91 12.66
N THR A 286 12.41 30.86 13.07
CA THR A 286 11.94 30.70 14.46
C THR A 286 13.00 30.13 15.42
N ASN A 287 14.14 29.64 14.92
CA ASN A 287 15.22 29.03 15.72
C ASN A 287 16.53 29.86 15.68
N LEU A 288 16.44 31.17 15.41
CA LEU A 288 17.55 32.06 15.08
C LEU A 288 18.52 32.38 16.24
N ASP A 289 18.19 32.04 17.49
CA ASP A 289 19.01 32.45 18.62
C ASP A 289 20.36 31.72 18.69
N GLN A 290 20.48 30.46 18.19
CA GLN A 290 21.75 29.71 18.11
C GLN A 290 21.84 28.64 16.98
N PRO A 291 21.58 28.96 15.69
CA PRO A 291 21.60 27.97 14.59
C PRO A 291 22.96 27.28 14.44
N ARG A 292 24.07 27.97 14.75
CA ARG A 292 25.43 27.42 14.67
C ARG A 292 25.64 26.22 15.60
N ASN A 293 25.27 26.35 16.88
CA ASN A 293 25.48 25.28 17.86
C ASN A 293 24.63 24.06 17.52
N ARG A 294 23.42 24.30 17.02
CA ARG A 294 22.52 23.24 16.56
C ARG A 294 22.99 22.54 15.29
N MET A 295 23.59 23.28 14.35
CA MET A 295 24.23 22.68 13.16
C MET A 295 25.45 21.85 13.52
N ILE A 296 26.33 22.37 14.39
CA ILE A 296 27.48 21.64 14.92
C ILE A 296 27.00 20.34 15.57
N TRP A 297 25.97 20.43 16.42
CA TRP A 297 25.36 19.27 17.05
C TRP A 297 24.84 18.26 16.01
N THR A 298 24.10 18.68 14.99
CA THR A 298 23.54 17.76 13.98
C THR A 298 24.64 17.06 13.19
N PHE A 299 25.67 17.80 12.77
CA PHE A 299 26.79 17.20 12.05
C PHE A 299 27.61 16.26 12.93
N GLN A 300 27.77 16.57 14.22
CA GLN A 300 28.33 15.65 15.20
C GLN A 300 27.50 14.37 15.31
N GLN A 301 26.15 14.47 15.28
CA GLN A 301 25.30 13.29 15.28
C GLN A 301 25.50 12.44 14.03
N MET A 302 25.49 13.05 12.84
CA MET A 302 25.69 12.31 11.57
C MET A 302 27.08 11.65 11.52
N ALA A 303 28.14 12.37 11.88
CA ALA A 303 29.49 11.82 11.96
C ALA A 303 29.58 10.69 12.99
N GLY A 304 28.97 10.88 14.17
CA GLY A 304 28.92 9.88 15.23
C GLY A 304 28.23 8.59 14.83
N LEU A 305 27.08 8.66 14.13
CA LEU A 305 26.37 7.49 13.59
C LEU A 305 27.22 6.72 12.56
N CYS A 306 27.93 7.42 11.67
CA CYS A 306 28.85 6.81 10.73
C CYS A 306 30.05 6.14 11.43
N LYS A 307 30.62 6.80 12.43
CA LYS A 307 31.73 6.27 13.24
C LYS A 307 31.34 5.03 14.01
N ALA A 308 30.16 5.04 14.63
CA ALA A 308 29.55 3.87 15.25
C ALA A 308 29.46 2.69 14.27
N LEU A 309 29.01 2.94 13.05
CA LEU A 309 28.92 1.91 12.02
C LEU A 309 30.31 1.42 11.54
N ALA A 310 31.29 2.32 11.43
CA ALA A 310 32.67 1.97 11.08
C ALA A 310 33.34 1.08 12.15
N GLU A 311 33.16 1.40 13.42
CA GLU A 311 33.62 0.56 14.53
C GLU A 311 32.91 -0.79 14.55
N LEU A 312 31.61 -0.84 14.30
CA LEU A 312 30.90 -2.11 14.18
C LEU A 312 31.48 -2.97 13.04
N HIS A 313 31.73 -2.36 11.89
CA HIS A 313 32.25 -3.02 10.69
C HIS A 313 33.69 -3.52 10.79
N SER A 314 34.50 -3.00 11.72
CA SER A 314 35.91 -3.36 11.92
C SER A 314 36.11 -4.57 12.85
N HIS A 315 35.09 -4.96 13.62
CA HIS A 315 35.20 -6.03 14.61
C HIS A 315 34.79 -7.42 14.03
N PRO A 316 35.70 -8.42 14.05
CA PRO A 316 35.40 -9.78 13.57
C PRO A 316 34.60 -10.60 14.60
N PHE A 317 33.71 -11.46 14.12
CA PHE A 317 32.86 -12.30 14.96
C PHE A 317 33.50 -13.69 15.21
N PRO A 318 33.51 -14.20 16.46
CA PRO A 318 34.18 -15.47 16.78
C PRO A 318 33.65 -16.72 16.04
N SER A 319 32.36 -16.71 15.67
CA SER A 319 31.62 -17.95 15.35
C SER A 319 31.34 -18.19 13.86
N GLY A 320 32.03 -17.52 12.92
CA GLY A 320 31.58 -17.47 11.52
C GLY A 320 32.62 -17.56 10.39
N GLY A 321 33.73 -18.28 10.55
CA GLY A 321 34.68 -18.48 9.44
C GLY A 321 35.33 -17.18 8.91
N LYS A 322 36.15 -17.29 7.86
CA LYS A 322 37.02 -16.21 7.35
C LYS A 322 36.28 -14.94 6.84
N ASP A 323 34.95 -14.93 6.77
CA ASP A 323 34.11 -13.81 6.33
C ASP A 323 33.17 -13.25 7.43
N ALA A 324 33.39 -13.56 8.71
CA ALA A 324 32.56 -13.13 9.84
C ALA A 324 32.72 -11.65 10.24
N ASN A 325 32.41 -10.71 9.35
CA ASN A 325 32.41 -9.28 9.69
C ASN A 325 31.03 -8.83 10.22
N CYS A 326 31.02 -8.03 11.31
CA CYS A 326 29.79 -7.52 11.93
C CYS A 326 29.15 -6.40 11.08
N ARG A 327 27.81 -6.30 11.11
CA ARG A 327 26.98 -5.33 10.36
C ARG A 327 25.63 -5.16 11.07
N HIS A 328 24.83 -4.16 10.74
CA HIS A 328 23.50 -3.93 11.32
C HIS A 328 22.34 -4.56 10.54
N GLY A 329 22.28 -4.41 9.21
CA GLY A 329 21.31 -5.08 8.32
C GLY A 329 19.84 -4.63 8.38
N ASP A 330 19.47 -3.60 9.15
CA ASP A 330 18.10 -3.05 9.27
C ASP A 330 18.12 -1.62 9.82
N LEU A 331 18.99 -0.76 9.28
CA LEU A 331 19.05 0.64 9.71
C LEU A 331 17.85 1.42 9.15
N LYS A 332 17.12 2.06 10.05
CA LYS A 332 15.95 2.93 9.76
C LYS A 332 15.76 3.96 10.89
N PRO A 333 15.00 5.05 10.69
CA PRO A 333 14.81 6.07 11.73
C PRO A 333 14.26 5.52 13.06
N GLU A 334 13.46 4.46 13.04
CA GLU A 334 12.94 3.81 14.24
C GLU A 334 14.04 3.17 15.11
N ASN A 335 15.15 2.77 14.48
CA ASN A 335 16.30 2.12 15.12
C ASN A 335 17.39 3.13 15.51
N ILE A 336 17.14 4.43 15.41
CA ILE A 336 18.01 5.49 15.94
C ILE A 336 17.28 6.14 17.11
N LEU A 337 17.82 6.00 18.31
CA LEU A 337 17.20 6.45 19.56
C LEU A 337 17.89 7.71 20.10
N ALA A 338 17.10 8.61 20.66
CA ALA A 338 17.59 9.82 21.31
C ALA A 338 17.76 9.62 22.82
N PHE A 339 18.94 9.91 23.34
CA PHE A 339 19.28 9.93 24.77
C PHE A 339 19.50 11.38 25.21
N GLN A 340 19.34 11.66 26.50
CA GLN A 340 19.59 12.99 27.05
C GLN A 340 20.83 12.95 27.94
N GLU A 341 21.90 13.63 27.53
CA GLU A 341 23.20 13.64 28.20
C GLU A 341 23.66 15.10 28.36
N GLY A 342 23.98 15.51 29.59
CA GLY A 342 24.44 16.87 29.88
C GLY A 342 23.47 17.98 29.46
N GLY A 343 22.17 17.69 29.37
CA GLY A 343 21.14 18.63 28.89
C GLY A 343 20.96 18.67 27.36
N THR A 344 21.72 17.88 26.61
CA THR A 344 21.65 17.78 25.13
C THR A 344 21.14 16.42 24.68
N ASP A 345 20.50 16.36 23.51
CA ASP A 345 20.11 15.06 22.92
C ASP A 345 21.33 14.39 22.27
N VAL A 346 21.47 13.07 22.35
CA VAL A 346 22.51 12.28 21.66
C VAL A 346 21.84 11.13 20.93
N LEU A 347 22.09 10.98 19.63
CA LEU A 347 21.47 9.97 18.79
C LEU A 347 22.34 8.72 18.73
N ARG A 348 21.78 7.56 19.10
CA ARG A 348 22.49 6.28 19.14
C ARG A 348 21.74 5.20 18.36
N ILE A 349 22.48 4.39 17.60
CA ILE A 349 21.95 3.24 16.85
C ILE A 349 21.55 2.13 17.84
N ALA A 350 20.36 1.57 17.67
CA ALA A 350 19.77 0.52 18.49
C ALA A 350 19.38 -0.70 17.63
N ASP A 351 18.99 -1.80 18.27
CA ASP A 351 18.45 -3.02 17.63
C ASP A 351 19.41 -3.74 16.66
N LEU A 352 20.66 -3.91 17.10
CA LEU A 352 21.70 -4.70 16.42
C LEU A 352 21.38 -6.22 16.37
N GLY A 353 20.30 -6.64 17.02
CA GLY A 353 19.83 -8.02 17.07
C GLY A 353 19.24 -8.55 15.78
N LEU A 354 19.13 -7.75 14.71
CA LEU A 354 18.62 -8.18 13.39
C LEU A 354 19.74 -8.38 12.33
N ALA A 355 20.98 -8.04 12.68
CA ALA A 355 22.22 -8.06 11.88
C ALA A 355 22.45 -9.24 10.93
N LYS A 356 22.00 -10.45 11.31
CA LYS A 356 22.20 -11.69 10.56
C LYS A 356 20.92 -12.47 10.24
N PHE A 357 19.76 -12.02 10.70
CA PHE A 357 18.52 -12.81 10.68
C PHE A 357 17.82 -12.79 9.31
N HIS A 358 18.22 -11.90 8.41
CA HIS A 358 17.69 -11.84 7.05
C HIS A 358 18.33 -12.80 6.03
N LEU A 359 19.32 -13.63 6.41
CA LEU A 359 20.11 -14.43 5.46
C LEU A 359 19.92 -15.96 5.50
N LYS A 360 19.24 -16.54 6.49
CA LYS A 360 18.93 -17.98 6.45
C LYS A 360 17.45 -18.20 6.69
N SER A 361 16.67 -18.01 5.61
CA SER A 361 15.57 -18.90 5.20
C SER A 361 14.65 -18.23 4.16
N THR A 362 15.07 -18.12 2.91
CA THR A 362 14.10 -17.88 1.81
C THR A 362 13.17 -19.11 1.65
N SER A 363 13.60 -20.28 2.11
CA SER A 363 12.79 -21.50 2.25
C SER A 363 11.75 -21.40 3.39
N ASP A 364 12.13 -20.89 4.56
CA ASP A 364 11.19 -20.76 5.69
C ASP A 364 10.35 -19.48 5.60
N ARG A 365 10.68 -18.49 4.75
CA ARG A 365 9.73 -17.41 4.37
C ARG A 365 8.51 -17.93 3.59
N LYS A 366 8.63 -19.08 2.92
CA LYS A 366 7.48 -19.75 2.28
C LYS A 366 6.65 -20.58 3.26
N ARG A 367 7.22 -20.96 4.41
CA ARG A 367 6.56 -21.78 5.46
C ARG A 367 6.08 -20.97 6.67
N ALA A 368 6.71 -19.84 6.97
CA ALA A 368 6.36 -18.89 8.01
C ALA A 368 5.63 -17.69 7.40
N LYS A 369 4.36 -17.88 7.07
CA LYS A 369 3.43 -16.81 6.66
C LYS A 369 2.96 -15.91 7.83
N GLU A 370 3.58 -16.01 9.02
CA GLU A 370 3.07 -15.38 10.25
C GLU A 370 3.96 -14.30 10.90
N TYR A 371 5.09 -13.92 10.30
CA TYR A 371 5.92 -12.85 10.88
C TYR A 371 6.32 -11.79 9.85
N THR A 372 5.35 -10.91 9.56
CA THR A 372 5.49 -9.44 9.43
C THR A 372 4.10 -8.84 9.28
N GLU A 373 3.49 -8.41 10.39
CA GLU A 373 2.32 -7.51 10.36
C GLU A 373 2.72 -6.02 10.13
N THR A 374 3.88 -5.79 9.53
CA THR A 374 4.40 -4.46 9.17
C THR A 374 4.88 -4.41 7.72
N VAL A 375 4.02 -4.83 6.78
CA VAL A 375 4.21 -4.61 5.34
C VAL A 375 3.81 -3.18 4.96
N THR A 376 4.41 -2.19 5.62
CA THR A 376 4.41 -0.79 5.18
C THR A 376 5.73 -0.05 5.46
N GLY A 377 6.76 -0.69 6.07
CA GLY A 377 7.93 0.07 6.56
C GLY A 377 9.33 -0.52 6.40
N THR A 378 9.52 -1.75 5.90
CA THR A 378 10.86 -2.38 5.94
C THR A 378 11.61 -2.38 4.61
N THR A 379 10.96 -2.18 3.46
CA THR A 379 11.63 -2.16 2.14
C THR A 379 12.25 -0.81 1.79
N GLN A 380 11.78 0.27 2.40
CA GLN A 380 12.12 1.64 2.00
C GLN A 380 13.62 1.96 2.04
N TYR A 381 14.30 1.54 3.11
CA TYR A 381 15.71 1.80 3.35
C TYR A 381 16.64 0.70 2.78
N MET A 382 16.07 -0.32 2.13
CA MET A 382 16.85 -1.45 1.61
C MET A 382 17.56 -1.08 0.29
N PRO A 383 18.77 -1.60 0.05
CA PRO A 383 19.50 -1.36 -1.19
C PRO A 383 19.06 -2.28 -2.34
N PRO A 384 19.33 -1.89 -3.60
CA PRO A 384 18.90 -2.61 -4.79
C PRO A 384 19.42 -4.05 -4.89
N GLU A 385 20.64 -4.33 -4.41
CA GLU A 385 21.27 -5.65 -4.51
C GLU A 385 20.61 -6.74 -3.65
N PHE A 386 19.69 -6.40 -2.75
CA PHE A 386 19.05 -7.36 -1.85
C PHE A 386 18.31 -8.48 -2.60
N HIS A 387 17.83 -8.20 -3.82
CA HIS A 387 17.04 -9.14 -4.62
C HIS A 387 17.86 -10.10 -5.49
N VAL A 388 19.18 -9.89 -5.62
CA VAL A 388 19.98 -10.52 -6.69
C VAL A 388 20.85 -11.68 -6.19
N ASN A 389 21.46 -11.58 -5.01
CA ASN A 389 22.33 -12.62 -4.47
C ASN A 389 22.30 -12.59 -2.94
N GLY A 390 22.02 -13.73 -2.31
CA GLY A 390 21.94 -13.90 -0.85
C GLY A 390 23.26 -13.72 -0.07
N GLN A 391 24.20 -12.91 -0.56
CA GLN A 391 25.39 -12.45 0.16
C GLN A 391 25.32 -10.94 0.33
N MET A 392 24.90 -10.50 1.51
CA MET A 392 24.80 -9.08 1.85
C MET A 392 26.16 -8.54 2.34
N SER A 393 26.56 -7.35 1.87
CA SER A 393 27.82 -6.67 2.24
C SER A 393 27.64 -5.67 3.38
N ARG A 394 28.71 -5.29 4.11
CA ARG A 394 28.73 -4.16 5.08
C ARG A 394 28.28 -2.82 4.44
N ARG A 395 28.48 -2.69 3.13
CA ARG A 395 27.99 -1.55 2.34
C ARG A 395 26.46 -1.44 2.30
N HIS A 396 25.73 -2.47 2.70
CA HIS A 396 24.27 -2.42 2.90
C HIS A 396 23.87 -1.34 3.92
N ASP A 397 24.57 -1.28 5.06
CA ASP A 397 24.26 -0.32 6.11
C ASP A 397 24.60 1.11 5.68
N VAL A 398 25.61 1.27 4.82
CA VAL A 398 25.98 2.56 4.23
C VAL A 398 24.85 3.09 3.34
N TRP A 399 24.16 2.24 2.57
CA TRP A 399 22.99 2.67 1.79
C TRP A 399 21.84 3.12 2.69
N SER A 400 21.51 2.29 3.68
CA SER A 400 20.41 2.53 4.60
C SER A 400 20.62 3.84 5.36
N LEU A 401 21.84 4.08 5.85
CA LEU A 401 22.22 5.33 6.50
C LEU A 401 22.21 6.52 5.53
N GLY A 402 22.52 6.31 4.25
CA GLY A 402 22.43 7.32 3.20
C GLY A 402 21.00 7.81 2.96
N CYS A 403 20.03 6.91 3.01
CA CYS A 403 18.61 7.24 2.95
C CYS A 403 18.19 8.10 4.15
N ILE A 404 18.62 7.71 5.36
CA ILE A 404 18.38 8.47 6.60
C ILE A 404 19.06 9.84 6.55
N PHE A 405 20.25 9.95 5.93
CA PHE A 405 20.96 11.23 5.79
C PHE A 405 20.25 12.20 4.84
N LEU A 406 19.61 11.72 3.77
CA LEU A 406 18.74 12.57 2.97
C LEU A 406 17.60 13.17 3.81
N GLU A 407 16.94 12.35 4.62
CA GLU A 407 15.90 12.80 5.55
C GLU A 407 16.44 13.84 6.56
N PHE A 408 17.65 13.64 7.09
CA PHE A 408 18.32 14.62 7.95
C PHE A 408 18.55 15.95 7.24
N ILE A 409 19.09 15.94 6.02
CA ILE A 409 19.37 17.15 5.24
C ILE A 409 18.07 17.93 5.01
N ILE A 410 17.00 17.22 4.67
CA ILE A 410 15.67 17.82 4.47
C ILE A 410 15.15 18.44 5.76
N TRP A 411 15.21 17.70 6.88
CA TRP A 411 14.79 18.21 8.18
C TRP A 411 15.64 19.41 8.65
N ILE A 412 16.96 19.41 8.42
CA ILE A 412 17.85 20.54 8.77
C ILE A 412 17.39 21.81 8.06
N ALA A 413 17.14 21.73 6.75
CA ALA A 413 16.85 22.89 5.92
C ALA A 413 15.39 23.34 5.97
N TRP A 414 14.43 22.40 6.02
CA TRP A 414 12.99 22.68 5.86
C TRP A 414 12.11 22.10 6.99
N GLY A 415 12.71 21.50 8.02
CA GLY A 415 11.98 20.98 9.17
C GLY A 415 11.10 19.77 8.86
N LEU A 416 10.17 19.50 9.77
CA LEU A 416 9.22 18.39 9.67
C LEU A 416 8.29 18.58 8.46
N GLU A 417 7.95 19.82 8.10
CA GLU A 417 7.14 20.10 6.92
C GLU A 417 7.83 19.60 5.63
N GLY A 418 9.11 19.92 5.43
CA GLY A 418 9.86 19.40 4.28
C GLY A 418 9.97 17.87 4.29
N LEU A 419 10.14 17.28 5.47
CA LEU A 419 10.25 15.84 5.65
C LEU A 419 8.93 15.12 5.38
N ASP A 420 7.81 15.67 5.83
CA ASP A 420 6.46 15.16 5.54
C ASP A 420 6.18 15.23 4.05
N LYS A 421 6.58 16.32 3.36
CA LYS A 421 6.46 16.45 1.89
C LYS A 421 7.30 15.41 1.14
N PHE A 422 8.50 15.15 1.63
CA PHE A 422 9.38 14.13 1.08
C PHE A 422 8.81 12.72 1.29
N ASN A 423 8.32 12.41 2.49
CA ASN A 423 7.75 11.10 2.81
C ASN A 423 6.33 10.88 2.26
N TRP A 424 5.64 11.94 1.84
CA TRP A 424 4.31 11.88 1.23
C TRP A 424 4.34 11.50 -0.26
N ARG A 425 5.43 11.80 -0.97
CA ARG A 425 5.64 11.23 -2.31
C ARG A 425 5.85 9.73 -2.18
N ASP A 426 5.45 9.01 -3.22
CA ASP A 426 5.68 7.58 -3.42
C ASP A 426 7.21 7.27 -3.47
N ASN A 427 7.80 7.28 -2.29
CA ASN A 427 9.18 6.97 -1.98
C ASN A 427 9.22 5.67 -1.17
N GLU A 428 8.34 4.72 -1.52
CA GLU A 428 8.22 3.41 -0.85
C GLU A 428 9.53 2.62 -0.93
N GLU A 429 10.36 2.89 -1.95
CA GLU A 429 11.74 2.43 -2.08
C GLU A 429 12.64 3.58 -2.57
N PHE A 430 13.83 3.73 -1.98
CA PHE A 430 14.80 4.76 -2.41
C PHE A 430 15.53 4.40 -3.73
N TRP A 431 15.27 3.22 -4.27
CA TRP A 431 15.86 2.69 -5.49
C TRP A 431 14.77 2.19 -6.45
N GLN A 432 15.14 1.95 -7.72
CA GLN A 432 14.25 1.29 -8.68
C GLN A 432 15.06 0.33 -9.57
N ASN A 433 14.45 -0.78 -9.98
CA ASN A 433 15.15 -1.77 -10.81
C ASN A 433 15.29 -1.27 -12.25
N ARG A 434 16.54 -1.08 -12.69
CA ARG A 434 16.89 -0.82 -14.09
C ARG A 434 17.85 -1.89 -14.55
N ARG A 435 17.47 -2.67 -15.57
CA ARG A 435 18.36 -3.67 -16.18
C ARG A 435 19.61 -2.94 -16.71
N ASP A 436 20.77 -3.27 -16.16
CA ASP A 436 22.11 -2.80 -16.56
C ASP A 436 22.37 -1.28 -16.61
N THR A 437 22.00 -0.54 -15.56
CA THR A 437 22.49 0.85 -15.38
C THR A 437 23.25 1.03 -14.06
N GLU A 438 24.20 1.98 -14.02
CA GLU A 438 24.83 2.40 -12.75
C GLU A 438 23.87 3.16 -11.83
N ASP A 439 22.71 3.55 -12.37
CA ASP A 439 21.80 4.51 -11.79
C ASP A 439 20.66 3.82 -11.05
N VAL A 440 20.94 3.49 -9.79
CA VAL A 440 20.07 2.69 -8.94
C VAL A 440 19.05 3.50 -8.14
N VAL A 441 19.24 4.81 -8.00
CA VAL A 441 18.37 5.66 -7.16
C VAL A 441 17.03 5.88 -7.87
N HIS A 442 15.93 5.89 -7.10
CA HIS A 442 14.59 6.13 -7.64
C HIS A 442 14.46 7.55 -8.24
N ASP A 443 13.74 7.72 -9.34
CA ASP A 443 13.62 9.01 -10.05
C ASP A 443 13.08 10.13 -9.15
N ASN A 444 12.01 9.86 -8.41
CA ASN A 444 11.48 10.78 -7.38
C ASN A 444 12.56 11.28 -6.40
N ILE A 445 13.48 10.41 -5.98
CA ILE A 445 14.55 10.75 -5.04
C ILE A 445 15.62 11.59 -5.74
N LYS A 446 15.91 11.35 -7.03
CA LYS A 446 16.82 12.19 -7.81
C LYS A 446 16.29 13.59 -8.00
N ASP A 447 15.01 13.74 -8.28
CA ASP A 447 14.38 15.06 -8.41
C ASP A 447 14.52 15.85 -7.12
N TRP A 448 14.36 15.19 -5.97
CA TRP A 448 14.61 15.77 -4.65
C TRP A 448 16.09 16.12 -4.45
N ILE A 449 17.01 15.22 -4.78
CA ILE A 449 18.45 15.47 -4.71
C ILE A 449 18.82 16.70 -5.54
N GLU A 450 18.34 16.77 -6.79
CA GLU A 450 18.64 17.87 -7.70
C GLU A 450 18.01 19.19 -7.23
N SER A 451 16.79 19.12 -6.72
CA SER A 451 16.13 20.27 -6.11
C SER A 451 16.87 20.78 -4.86
N MET A 452 17.34 19.88 -4.00
CA MET A 452 18.18 20.23 -2.86
C MET A 452 19.51 20.82 -3.30
N LYS A 453 20.11 20.29 -4.37
CA LYS A 453 21.32 20.86 -4.96
C LYS A 453 21.08 22.31 -5.46
N ASN A 454 19.94 22.59 -6.05
CA ASN A 454 19.64 23.94 -6.53
C ASN A 454 19.31 24.93 -5.40
N ALA A 455 18.77 24.44 -4.29
CA ALA A 455 18.38 25.24 -3.14
C ALA A 455 19.54 25.49 -2.14
N LEU A 456 20.43 24.52 -1.96
CA LEU A 456 21.60 24.61 -1.08
C LEU A 456 22.76 25.30 -1.79
N MET A 457 23.32 26.34 -1.17
CA MET A 457 24.45 27.08 -1.73
C MET A 457 25.68 26.17 -1.93
N PRO A 458 26.39 26.27 -3.07
CA PRO A 458 27.64 25.54 -3.29
C PRO A 458 28.71 25.85 -2.23
N LYS A 459 29.60 24.89 -1.94
CA LYS A 459 30.71 25.03 -0.96
C LYS A 459 30.23 25.31 0.47
N THR A 460 29.07 24.78 0.83
CA THR A 460 28.55 24.79 2.20
C THR A 460 28.64 23.39 2.81
N ALA A 461 28.86 23.29 4.13
CA ALA A 461 28.98 21.99 4.78
C ALA A 461 27.76 21.09 4.56
N LEU A 462 26.54 21.65 4.55
CA LEU A 462 25.32 20.89 4.28
C LEU A 462 25.25 20.39 2.82
N ARG A 463 25.75 21.19 1.86
CA ARG A 463 25.88 20.77 0.46
C ARG A 463 26.94 19.68 0.30
N ASP A 464 28.08 19.81 0.95
CA ASP A 464 29.15 18.82 0.90
C ASP A 464 28.69 17.47 1.48
N ILE A 465 27.87 17.49 2.55
CA ILE A 465 27.23 16.28 3.11
C ILE A 465 26.23 15.66 2.13
N LEU A 466 25.43 16.46 1.42
CA LEU A 466 24.54 15.95 0.35
C LEU A 466 25.34 15.30 -0.78
N GLU A 467 26.48 15.88 -1.15
CA GLU A 467 27.37 15.33 -2.17
C GLU A 467 27.99 14.01 -1.73
N ILE A 468 28.46 13.89 -0.48
CA ILE A 468 28.93 12.60 0.06
C ILE A 468 27.80 11.56 0.08
N THR A 469 26.61 11.95 0.55
CA THR A 469 25.45 11.06 0.61
C THR A 469 25.11 10.48 -0.76
N THR A 470 25.15 11.31 -1.80
CA THR A 470 24.78 10.90 -3.16
C THR A 470 25.92 10.24 -3.95
N SER A 471 27.17 10.63 -3.71
CA SER A 471 28.34 10.10 -4.43
C SER A 471 28.97 8.87 -3.78
N LYS A 472 28.86 8.71 -2.46
CA LYS A 472 29.49 7.61 -1.70
C LYS A 472 28.50 6.65 -1.04
N MET A 473 27.26 7.05 -0.73
CA MET A 473 26.31 6.20 0.00
C MET A 473 25.21 5.62 -0.91
N LEU A 474 24.53 6.46 -1.68
CA LEU A 474 23.41 6.08 -2.56
C LEU A 474 23.88 5.66 -3.96
N ARG A 475 24.76 4.66 -4.00
CA ARG A 475 25.34 4.10 -5.23
C ARG A 475 25.15 2.59 -5.30
N ARG A 476 25.32 2.04 -6.50
CA ARG A 476 25.43 0.58 -6.72
C ARG A 476 26.57 0.00 -5.86
N LEU A 477 26.41 -1.25 -5.43
CA LEU A 477 27.26 -1.90 -4.42
C LEU A 477 28.78 -1.81 -4.70
N ASP A 478 29.19 -1.91 -5.96
CA ASP A 478 30.59 -1.87 -6.42
C ASP A 478 31.20 -0.46 -6.34
N LYS A 479 30.38 0.59 -6.44
CA LYS A 479 30.81 1.99 -6.37
C LYS A 479 30.56 2.65 -5.01
N ARG A 480 29.84 1.97 -4.10
CA ARG A 480 29.49 2.48 -2.78
C ARG A 480 30.73 2.50 -1.86
N GLY A 481 30.92 3.60 -1.15
CA GLY A 481 32.00 3.75 -0.16
C GLY A 481 31.83 2.83 1.04
N SER A 482 32.90 2.63 1.80
CA SER A 482 32.80 2.00 3.12
C SER A 482 32.29 3.01 4.17
N SER A 483 31.86 2.51 5.33
CA SER A 483 31.48 3.36 6.47
C SER A 483 32.65 4.21 6.97
N GLU A 484 33.89 3.72 6.85
CA GLU A 484 35.11 4.45 7.21
C GLU A 484 35.35 5.62 6.23
N ASP A 485 35.24 5.37 4.92
CA ASP A 485 35.40 6.41 3.89
C ASP A 485 34.40 7.57 4.07
N VAL A 486 33.17 7.24 4.49
CA VAL A 486 32.11 8.24 4.75
C VAL A 486 32.35 8.94 6.08
N SER A 487 32.77 8.21 7.12
CA SER A 487 33.06 8.78 8.45
C SER A 487 34.19 9.82 8.37
N THR A 488 35.32 9.48 7.73
CA THR A 488 36.46 10.39 7.57
C THR A 488 36.06 11.65 6.81
N ALA A 489 35.30 11.51 5.73
CA ALA A 489 34.84 12.65 4.94
C ALA A 489 33.90 13.59 5.72
N LEU A 490 33.05 13.05 6.61
CA LEU A 490 32.20 13.85 7.49
C LEU A 490 32.98 14.54 8.60
N GLU A 491 33.97 13.86 9.20
CA GLU A 491 34.86 14.46 10.20
C GLU A 491 35.69 15.62 9.61
N GLU A 492 36.14 15.51 8.36
CA GLU A 492 36.81 16.59 7.62
C GLU A 492 35.88 17.81 7.42
N ILE A 493 34.65 17.60 6.95
CA ILE A 493 33.65 18.67 6.80
C ILE A 493 33.36 19.35 8.14
N LEU A 494 33.17 18.56 9.19
CA LEU A 494 32.91 19.07 10.54
C LEU A 494 34.11 19.89 11.06
N GLY A 495 35.33 19.42 10.84
CA GLY A 495 36.57 20.12 11.20
C GLY A 495 36.68 21.48 10.51
N ILE A 496 36.40 21.53 9.20
CA ILE A 496 36.39 22.79 8.42
C ILE A 496 35.30 23.75 8.93
N PHE A 497 34.10 23.23 9.22
CA PHE A 497 32.96 24.02 9.70
C PHE A 497 33.19 24.64 11.10
N CYS A 498 33.95 23.94 11.96
CA CYS A 498 34.24 24.38 13.32
C CYS A 498 35.33 25.48 13.43
N GLN A 499 36.08 25.79 12.37
CA GLN A 499 37.17 26.79 12.41
C GLN A 499 36.67 28.21 12.78
N LYS A 500 37.42 28.92 13.64
CA LYS A 500 37.11 30.29 14.11
C LYS A 500 37.38 31.32 12.99
N GLY A 501 36.50 32.32 12.84
CA GLY A 501 36.75 33.52 12.00
C GLY A 501 36.11 33.57 10.61
N LYS A 502 35.37 32.54 10.17
CA LYS A 502 34.55 32.59 8.94
C LYS A 502 33.13 33.12 9.25
N ASP A 503 32.45 33.72 8.28
CA ASP A 503 31.03 34.07 8.43
C ASP A 503 30.16 32.82 8.23
N HIS A 504 29.72 32.23 9.35
CA HIS A 504 28.92 31.01 9.38
C HIS A 504 27.53 31.18 8.75
N ARG A 505 26.99 32.41 8.65
CA ARG A 505 25.69 32.65 8.00
C ARG A 505 25.76 32.36 6.51
N LEU A 506 26.86 32.71 5.85
CA LEU A 506 27.11 32.42 4.42
C LEU A 506 27.37 30.92 4.12
N GLN A 507 27.70 30.12 5.14
CA GLN A 507 27.95 28.67 5.01
C GLN A 507 26.74 27.77 5.25
N ILE A 508 25.59 28.35 5.64
CA ILE A 508 24.37 27.61 6.03
C ILE A 508 23.17 28.07 5.21
N MET A 509 23.26 29.19 4.48
CA MET A 509 22.17 29.73 3.67
C MET A 509 21.69 28.72 2.62
N ALA A 510 20.57 28.06 2.90
CA ALA A 510 19.62 27.76 1.85
C ALA A 510 19.16 29.10 1.25
N ARG A 511 19.05 29.20 -0.07
CA ARG A 511 18.42 30.40 -0.66
C ARG A 511 17.04 30.58 0.01
N ASN A 512 16.59 31.80 0.27
CA ASN A 512 15.19 32.06 0.66
C ASN A 512 14.19 31.61 -0.41
N ARG A 513 14.67 31.06 -1.53
CA ARG A 513 13.92 30.09 -2.32
C ARG A 513 13.70 28.86 -1.44
N TRP A 514 12.51 28.79 -0.84
CA TRP A 514 11.80 27.52 -0.75
C TRP A 514 12.11 26.73 -2.03
N VAL A 515 12.19 25.40 -1.97
CA VAL A 515 12.36 24.64 -3.21
C VAL A 515 11.20 25.05 -4.14
N GLU A 516 11.44 26.00 -5.06
CA GLU A 516 10.41 26.67 -5.87
C GLU A 516 9.92 25.67 -6.92
N SER A 517 10.76 24.65 -7.22
CA SER A 517 10.32 23.44 -7.90
C SER A 517 9.41 22.59 -7.02
N VAL A 518 9.46 22.63 -5.69
CA VAL A 518 8.49 21.96 -4.84
C VAL A 518 7.27 22.83 -4.71
N GLU A 519 7.28 24.15 -4.49
CA GLU A 519 6.02 24.94 -4.50
C GLU A 519 5.37 25.08 -5.89
N ALA A 520 6.08 25.04 -7.00
CA ALA A 520 5.46 24.92 -8.32
C ALA A 520 4.98 23.49 -8.58
N VAL A 521 5.66 22.47 -8.04
CA VAL A 521 5.22 21.06 -8.07
C VAL A 521 4.29 20.69 -6.90
N TYR A 522 4.01 21.59 -5.95
CA TYR A 522 3.16 21.43 -4.77
C TYR A 522 1.97 22.38 -4.94
N ASN A 523 2.08 23.53 -5.57
CA ASN A 523 0.91 24.25 -6.06
C ASN A 523 0.36 23.62 -7.34
N SER A 524 1.17 22.86 -8.11
CA SER A 524 0.65 21.96 -9.15
C SER A 524 0.32 20.53 -8.69
N ASN A 525 0.92 20.00 -7.60
CA ASN A 525 0.57 18.66 -7.06
C ASN A 525 -0.14 18.60 -5.70
N PHE A 526 -0.26 19.67 -4.94
CA PHE A 526 -1.03 19.75 -3.67
C PHE A 526 -2.47 20.21 -3.93
N ASN A 527 -2.70 20.95 -5.02
CA ASN A 527 -4.01 20.95 -5.69
C ASN A 527 -4.29 19.64 -6.47
N LYS A 528 -3.42 18.63 -6.38
CA LYS A 528 -3.64 17.25 -6.88
C LYS A 528 -3.22 16.17 -5.87
N ALA A 529 -3.17 16.52 -4.58
CA ALA A 529 -3.10 15.60 -3.45
C ALA A 529 -4.49 15.18 -2.96
N GLU A 530 -5.55 15.62 -3.64
CA GLU A 530 -6.65 14.70 -3.88
C GLU A 530 -6.01 13.43 -4.45
N VAL A 531 -6.34 12.26 -3.91
CA VAL A 531 -6.32 11.03 -4.72
C VAL A 531 -6.74 11.46 -6.11
N ARG A 532 -5.90 11.32 -7.15
CA ARG A 532 -6.21 11.87 -8.47
C ARG A 532 -7.52 11.23 -8.91
N ILE A 533 -8.64 11.89 -8.58
CA ILE A 533 -9.98 11.40 -8.86
C ILE A 533 -9.97 11.42 -10.37
N MET A 534 -10.08 10.24 -10.99
CA MET A 534 -10.09 10.16 -12.44
C MET A 534 -11.22 11.05 -12.92
N ARG A 535 -10.84 12.22 -13.47
CA ARG A 535 -11.80 13.24 -13.84
C ARG A 535 -12.43 12.78 -15.12
N ASP A 536 -13.75 12.68 -15.09
CA ASP A 536 -14.56 12.35 -16.26
C ASP A 536 -14.72 13.61 -17.13
N VAL A 537 -13.58 14.16 -17.58
CA VAL A 537 -13.50 15.40 -18.35
C VAL A 537 -12.90 15.07 -19.71
N TRP A 538 -13.71 15.24 -20.74
CA TRP A 538 -13.32 15.06 -22.13
C TRP A 538 -12.58 16.29 -22.63
N LYS A 539 -11.40 16.08 -23.25
CA LYS A 539 -10.59 17.15 -23.85
C LYS A 539 -10.41 16.90 -25.34
N PRO A 540 -10.78 17.86 -26.19
CA PRO A 540 -10.57 17.80 -27.64
C PRO A 540 -9.13 18.18 -27.99
N HIS A 541 -8.62 17.56 -29.05
CA HIS A 541 -7.31 17.81 -29.64
C HIS A 541 -7.44 17.71 -31.15
N SER A 542 -6.66 18.49 -31.89
CA SER A 542 -6.46 18.27 -33.31
C SER A 542 -5.58 17.04 -33.55
N ASP A 543 -5.78 16.37 -34.69
CA ASP A 543 -4.84 15.37 -35.23
C ASP A 543 -4.52 15.70 -36.69
N ASN A 544 -3.79 16.79 -36.86
CA ASN A 544 -3.49 17.33 -38.18
C ASN A 544 -2.43 16.51 -38.93
N HIS A 545 -1.67 15.66 -38.23
CA HIS A 545 -0.79 14.70 -38.89
C HIS A 545 -1.61 13.62 -39.61
N LEU A 546 -2.55 13.00 -38.90
CA LEU A 546 -3.46 12.01 -39.50
C LEU A 546 -4.29 12.61 -40.64
N ALA A 547 -4.83 13.82 -40.45
CA ALA A 547 -5.60 14.49 -41.50
C ALA A 547 -4.76 14.80 -42.76
N ARG A 548 -3.49 15.22 -42.61
CA ARG A 548 -2.61 15.48 -43.77
C ARG A 548 -2.25 14.19 -44.50
N ASN A 549 -2.02 13.09 -43.78
CA ASN A 549 -1.78 11.78 -44.40
C ASN A 549 -2.99 11.30 -45.18
N LEU A 550 -4.17 11.34 -44.56
CA LEU A 550 -5.42 10.90 -45.19
C LEU A 550 -5.75 11.77 -46.42
N SER A 551 -5.45 13.07 -46.39
CA SER A 551 -5.56 13.95 -47.57
C SER A 551 -4.79 13.42 -48.78
N ARG A 552 -3.54 12.99 -48.56
CA ARG A 552 -2.68 12.45 -49.63
C ARG A 552 -3.25 11.14 -50.16
N THR A 553 -3.71 10.27 -49.26
CA THR A 553 -4.32 8.98 -49.63
C THR A 553 -5.59 9.17 -50.46
N PHE A 554 -6.48 10.07 -50.06
CA PHE A 554 -7.72 10.39 -50.79
C PHE A 554 -7.45 11.01 -52.17
N LYS A 555 -6.43 11.87 -52.29
CA LYS A 555 -6.00 12.42 -53.59
C LYS A 555 -5.56 11.32 -54.55
N ASN A 556 -4.73 10.39 -54.07
CA ASN A 556 -4.22 9.27 -54.87
C ASN A 556 -5.35 8.31 -55.28
N ALA A 557 -6.31 8.03 -54.39
CA ALA A 557 -7.41 7.12 -54.66
C ALA A 557 -8.42 7.66 -55.69
N ARG A 558 -8.62 8.99 -55.74
CA ARG A 558 -9.58 9.64 -56.66
C ARG A 558 -9.01 10.00 -58.03
N GLY A 559 -7.69 9.95 -58.22
CA GLY A 559 -7.04 10.27 -59.50
C GLY A 559 -7.23 11.71 -59.97
N VAL A 560 -7.49 12.66 -59.06
CA VAL A 560 -7.74 14.09 -59.37
C VAL A 560 -6.54 14.93 -58.97
N SER A 561 -6.03 15.76 -59.89
CA SER A 561 -4.81 16.54 -59.70
C SER A 561 -4.99 17.89 -58.98
N ASN A 562 -6.21 18.41 -58.80
CA ASN A 562 -6.42 19.82 -58.41
C ASN A 562 -7.57 20.13 -57.42
N GLU A 563 -7.91 19.22 -56.51
CA GLU A 563 -8.75 19.56 -55.33
C GLU A 563 -8.15 18.93 -54.07
N SER A 564 -8.37 19.52 -52.89
CA SER A 564 -7.74 19.14 -51.61
C SER A 564 -8.03 17.69 -51.14
N GLY A 565 -8.78 16.89 -51.92
CA GLY A 565 -9.15 15.49 -51.63
C GLY A 565 -10.31 15.35 -50.64
N TRP A 566 -10.54 16.39 -49.82
CA TRP A 566 -11.52 16.42 -48.74
C TRP A 566 -12.88 17.03 -49.10
N LYS A 567 -12.94 17.87 -50.16
CA LYS A 567 -14.20 18.45 -50.62
C LYS A 567 -15.07 17.38 -51.28
N ARG A 568 -16.33 17.29 -50.87
CA ARG A 568 -17.32 16.37 -51.45
C ARG A 568 -17.85 16.94 -52.76
N LYS A 569 -17.83 16.13 -53.82
CA LYS A 569 -18.35 16.51 -55.14
C LYS A 569 -19.81 16.95 -55.03
N GLY A 570 -20.12 18.16 -55.54
CA GLY A 570 -21.48 18.73 -55.53
C GLY A 570 -21.86 19.52 -54.27
N ARG A 571 -20.95 19.68 -53.31
CA ARG A 571 -21.14 20.54 -52.13
C ARG A 571 -20.37 21.86 -52.32
N SER A 572 -21.01 22.99 -52.05
CA SER A 572 -20.41 24.32 -52.17
C SER A 572 -19.61 24.65 -50.90
N TYR A 573 -18.32 24.97 -51.04
CA TYR A 573 -17.42 25.31 -49.92
C TYR A 573 -16.98 26.78 -49.93
N ASP A 574 -17.20 27.49 -51.03
CA ASP A 574 -16.62 28.83 -51.26
C ASP A 574 -17.68 29.94 -51.13
N GLU A 575 -18.86 29.63 -50.58
CA GLU A 575 -19.92 30.61 -50.33
C GLU A 575 -19.58 31.53 -49.15
N CYS A 576 -19.56 32.84 -49.41
CA CYS A 576 -19.46 33.85 -48.34
C CYS A 576 -20.73 33.83 -47.49
N PRO A 577 -20.62 33.67 -46.16
CA PRO A 577 -21.79 33.54 -45.32
C PRO A 577 -22.46 34.90 -45.07
N SER A 578 -23.78 34.87 -44.95
CA SER A 578 -24.56 36.00 -44.43
C SER A 578 -24.39 36.06 -42.90
N LEU A 579 -23.59 37.01 -42.43
CA LEU A 579 -23.31 37.24 -41.01
C LEU A 579 -23.87 38.60 -40.56
N CYS A 580 -24.38 38.69 -39.32
CA CYS A 580 -24.69 39.99 -38.71
C CYS A 580 -23.40 40.70 -38.25
N ASP A 581 -23.48 42.00 -37.96
CA ASP A 581 -22.32 42.80 -37.54
C ASP A 581 -21.53 42.15 -36.39
N LYS A 582 -22.23 41.66 -35.36
CA LYS A 582 -21.60 40.98 -34.22
C LYS A 582 -20.83 39.72 -34.65
N CYS A 583 -21.46 38.86 -35.45
CA CYS A 583 -20.86 37.62 -35.93
C CYS A 583 -19.67 37.88 -36.88
N SER A 584 -19.73 38.93 -37.69
CA SER A 584 -18.67 39.29 -38.63
C SER A 584 -17.36 39.76 -37.96
N GLN A 585 -17.46 40.26 -36.72
CA GLN A 585 -16.32 40.75 -35.93
C GLN A 585 -15.62 39.64 -35.12
N LEU A 586 -16.19 38.44 -35.05
CA LEU A 586 -15.61 37.34 -34.28
C LEU A 586 -14.38 36.77 -34.98
N GLN A 587 -13.24 36.80 -34.30
CA GLN A 587 -11.99 36.24 -34.77
C GLN A 587 -11.83 34.79 -34.28
N PHE A 588 -12.45 33.84 -34.98
CA PHE A 588 -12.47 32.42 -34.62
C PHE A 588 -11.09 31.75 -34.52
N TRP A 589 -10.05 32.38 -35.07
CA TRP A 589 -8.65 31.97 -35.01
C TRP A 589 -7.95 32.34 -33.70
N GLN A 590 -8.52 33.21 -32.85
CA GLN A 590 -7.92 33.57 -31.55
C GLN A 590 -8.00 32.42 -30.52
N PRO A 591 -6.89 32.06 -29.83
CA PRO A 591 -6.88 30.95 -28.86
C PRO A 591 -7.87 31.16 -27.70
N ASP A 592 -7.94 32.38 -27.18
CA ASP A 592 -8.74 32.74 -25.99
C ASP A 592 -10.09 33.36 -26.35
N LEU A 593 -10.61 33.09 -27.55
CA LEU A 593 -11.88 33.67 -28.00
C LEU A 593 -13.02 33.30 -27.02
N LYS A 594 -13.69 34.32 -26.51
CA LYS A 594 -14.93 34.22 -25.74
C LYS A 594 -15.92 35.26 -26.22
N PHE A 595 -17.17 34.85 -26.36
CA PHE A 595 -18.23 35.76 -26.77
C PHE A 595 -19.57 35.36 -26.16
N GLU A 596 -20.42 36.36 -25.95
CA GLU A 596 -21.72 36.20 -25.32
C GLU A 596 -22.82 36.11 -26.38
N VAL A 597 -23.80 35.26 -26.11
CA VAL A 597 -24.95 35.05 -26.96
C VAL A 597 -26.21 35.02 -26.11
N SER A 598 -27.20 35.87 -26.44
CA SER A 598 -28.50 35.88 -25.76
C SER A 598 -29.60 35.23 -26.58
N SER A 599 -30.58 34.63 -25.90
CA SER A 599 -31.76 34.02 -26.56
C SER A 599 -32.51 35.03 -27.43
N SER A 600 -32.63 36.28 -26.96
CA SER A 600 -33.21 37.39 -27.72
C SER A 600 -32.38 37.77 -28.95
N SER A 601 -31.04 37.74 -28.87
CA SER A 601 -30.17 38.04 -30.01
C SER A 601 -30.20 36.96 -31.09
N LEU A 602 -30.33 35.69 -30.69
CA LEU A 602 -30.48 34.57 -31.62
C LEU A 602 -31.84 34.60 -32.32
N ALA A 603 -32.92 34.90 -31.59
CA ALA A 603 -34.27 34.95 -32.13
C ALA A 603 -34.50 36.11 -33.12
N THR A 604 -33.79 37.23 -32.95
CA THR A 604 -33.92 38.43 -33.81
C THR A 604 -33.00 38.40 -35.04
N SER A 605 -32.05 37.48 -35.12
CA SER A 605 -31.02 37.41 -36.18
C SER A 605 -31.38 36.42 -37.31
N SER A 606 -32.60 36.50 -37.86
CA SER A 606 -33.15 35.50 -38.81
C SER A 606 -32.36 35.32 -40.12
N GLY A 607 -31.53 36.30 -40.50
CA GLY A 607 -30.65 36.28 -41.68
C GLY A 607 -29.19 35.87 -41.44
N CYS A 608 -28.76 35.72 -40.18
CA CYS A 608 -27.38 35.34 -39.87
C CYS A 608 -27.22 33.82 -39.78
N GLN A 609 -26.40 33.25 -40.68
CA GLN A 609 -26.16 31.81 -40.71
C GLN A 609 -25.45 31.31 -39.44
N LEU A 610 -24.52 32.07 -38.87
CA LEU A 610 -23.80 31.70 -37.64
C LEU A 610 -24.71 31.72 -36.41
N CYS A 611 -25.59 32.72 -36.28
CA CYS A 611 -26.59 32.74 -35.21
C CYS A 611 -27.50 31.52 -35.30
N ARG A 612 -27.98 31.17 -36.51
CA ARG A 612 -28.81 29.97 -36.71
C ARG A 612 -28.07 28.69 -36.31
N LEU A 613 -26.81 28.54 -36.73
CA LEU A 613 -25.99 27.38 -36.37
C LEU A 613 -25.78 27.27 -34.85
N ILE A 614 -25.45 28.38 -34.17
CA ILE A 614 -25.32 28.42 -32.71
C ILE A 614 -26.64 28.03 -32.04
N GLN A 615 -27.77 28.58 -32.51
CA GLN A 615 -29.09 28.27 -31.99
C GLN A 615 -29.43 26.77 -32.12
N GLU A 616 -29.19 26.18 -33.27
CA GLU A 616 -29.38 24.74 -33.52
C GLU A 616 -28.42 23.84 -32.72
N SER A 617 -27.22 24.32 -32.41
CA SER A 617 -26.26 23.62 -31.56
C SER A 617 -26.61 23.70 -30.07
N LEU A 618 -27.26 24.78 -29.62
CA LEU A 618 -27.72 24.94 -28.24
C LEU A 618 -29.01 24.15 -27.95
N GLN A 619 -29.78 23.77 -28.97
CA GLN A 619 -30.96 22.91 -28.79
C GLN A 619 -30.56 21.57 -28.13
N GLY A 620 -31.14 21.30 -26.95
CA GLY A 620 -30.84 20.10 -26.15
C GLY A 620 -29.75 20.26 -25.09
N HIS A 621 -29.15 21.45 -24.95
CA HIS A 621 -28.31 21.79 -23.80
C HIS A 621 -29.17 22.29 -22.64
N THR A 622 -29.04 21.69 -21.46
CA THR A 622 -29.64 22.18 -20.21
C THR A 622 -28.69 23.20 -19.60
N ILE A 623 -29.00 24.50 -19.72
CA ILE A 623 -28.22 25.57 -19.10
C ILE A 623 -28.68 25.69 -17.64
N PRO A 624 -27.80 25.45 -16.63
CA PRO A 624 -28.19 25.56 -15.23
C PRO A 624 -28.41 27.04 -14.87
N GLY A 625 -29.64 27.39 -14.50
CA GLY A 625 -30.04 28.76 -14.17
C GLY A 625 -30.62 29.49 -15.39
N HIS A 626 -31.74 30.18 -15.17
CA HIS A 626 -32.33 31.10 -16.14
C HIS A 626 -31.37 32.28 -16.37
N VAL A 627 -30.41 32.13 -17.29
CA VAL A 627 -29.61 33.23 -17.78
C VAL A 627 -30.02 33.47 -19.22
N ASP A 628 -30.53 34.66 -19.53
CA ASP A 628 -30.88 35.06 -20.89
C ASP A 628 -29.64 35.14 -21.81
N GLU A 629 -28.44 35.11 -21.21
CA GLU A 629 -27.12 35.19 -21.83
C GLU A 629 -26.25 33.97 -21.51
N VAL A 630 -25.59 33.45 -22.55
CA VAL A 630 -24.69 32.30 -22.50
C VAL A 630 -23.32 32.71 -23.01
N MET A 631 -22.27 32.45 -22.24
CA MET A 631 -20.90 32.67 -22.71
C MET A 631 -20.36 31.42 -23.42
N ILE A 632 -19.91 31.60 -24.66
CA ILE A 632 -19.25 30.57 -25.47
C ILE A 632 -17.75 30.85 -25.45
N GLN A 633 -16.95 29.80 -25.22
CA GLN A 633 -15.49 29.88 -25.20
C GLN A 633 -14.86 28.82 -26.10
N ARG A 634 -13.68 29.13 -26.63
CA ARG A 634 -12.87 28.18 -27.40
C ARG A 634 -12.20 27.14 -26.49
N ASN A 635 -12.15 25.90 -26.96
CA ASN A 635 -11.42 24.78 -26.35
C ASN A 635 -10.79 23.94 -27.47
N GLY A 636 -9.52 24.25 -27.81
CA GLY A 636 -8.80 23.63 -28.94
C GLY A 636 -9.56 23.80 -30.27
N PRO A 637 -9.83 22.69 -31.01
CA PRO A 637 -10.59 22.72 -32.27
C PRO A 637 -12.11 22.82 -32.07
N THR A 638 -12.61 23.12 -30.86
CA THR A 638 -14.05 23.18 -30.57
C THR A 638 -14.44 24.45 -29.80
N PHE A 639 -15.75 24.69 -29.70
CA PHE A 639 -16.35 25.71 -28.84
C PHE A 639 -17.36 25.07 -27.88
N GLU A 640 -17.36 25.53 -26.64
CA GLU A 640 -18.22 25.03 -25.56
C GLU A 640 -18.88 26.19 -24.80
N VAL A 641 -20.00 25.89 -24.15
CA VAL A 641 -20.64 26.82 -23.22
C VAL A 641 -19.84 26.85 -21.91
N GLN A 642 -19.56 28.03 -21.37
CA GLN A 642 -18.83 28.14 -20.10
C GLN A 642 -19.56 27.39 -18.98
N GLY A 643 -18.85 26.50 -18.29
CA GLY A 643 -19.43 25.66 -17.24
C GLY A 643 -20.11 24.38 -17.75
N SER A 644 -20.24 24.21 -19.06
CA SER A 644 -20.55 22.94 -19.71
C SER A 644 -19.27 22.21 -20.09
N SER A 645 -19.27 20.88 -20.00
CA SER A 645 -18.18 20.02 -20.51
C SER A 645 -18.48 19.45 -21.90
N ARG A 646 -19.51 19.96 -22.58
CA ARG A 646 -19.99 19.46 -23.87
C ARG A 646 -19.79 20.51 -24.96
N PRO A 647 -19.05 20.20 -26.05
CA PRO A 647 -18.86 21.12 -27.17
C PRO A 647 -20.15 21.31 -27.97
N ILE A 648 -20.29 22.48 -28.57
CA ILE A 648 -21.43 22.88 -29.42
C ILE A 648 -21.03 23.09 -30.88
N LEU A 649 -19.79 23.49 -31.15
CA LEU A 649 -19.28 23.74 -32.49
C LEU A 649 -17.88 23.15 -32.67
N SER A 650 -17.54 22.80 -33.92
CA SER A 650 -16.22 22.36 -34.35
C SER A 650 -15.61 23.37 -35.32
N PHE A 651 -14.29 23.53 -35.27
CA PHE A 651 -13.52 24.45 -36.09
C PHE A 651 -12.50 23.71 -36.96
N TYR A 652 -12.64 23.87 -38.27
CA TYR A 652 -11.78 23.26 -39.26
C TYR A 652 -11.01 24.29 -40.07
N THR A 653 -9.83 23.93 -40.54
CA THR A 653 -9.04 24.73 -41.49
C THR A 653 -8.85 23.94 -42.78
N ASP A 654 -9.00 24.60 -43.92
CA ASP A 654 -8.84 23.94 -45.21
C ASP A 654 -7.41 23.39 -45.38
N PRO A 655 -7.25 22.13 -45.82
CA PRO A 655 -5.96 21.48 -45.98
C PRO A 655 -4.97 22.15 -46.94
N GLY A 656 -5.44 23.07 -47.80
CA GLY A 656 -4.62 23.82 -48.76
C GLY A 656 -3.84 25.00 -48.17
N TYR A 657 -4.10 25.38 -46.91
CA TYR A 657 -3.55 26.59 -46.30
C TYR A 657 -2.63 26.29 -45.10
N VAL A 658 -1.75 27.24 -44.77
CA VAL A 658 -0.86 27.14 -43.60
C VAL A 658 -1.66 27.44 -42.33
N VAL A 659 -1.68 26.48 -41.42
CA VAL A 659 -2.32 26.63 -40.12
C VAL A 659 -1.42 27.48 -39.22
N PHE A 660 -1.94 28.57 -38.66
CA PHE A 660 -1.20 29.47 -37.75
C PHE A 660 -0.81 28.80 -36.43
N ASP A 661 -1.62 27.84 -35.97
CA ASP A 661 -1.40 27.03 -34.77
C ASP A 661 -2.04 25.64 -34.95
N ASP A 662 -1.21 24.59 -34.97
CA ASP A 662 -1.64 23.22 -35.26
C ASP A 662 -2.54 22.64 -34.16
N GLU A 663 -2.57 23.22 -32.95
CA GLU A 663 -3.38 22.75 -31.82
C GLU A 663 -4.79 23.35 -31.78
N LEU A 664 -5.00 24.49 -32.43
CA LEU A 664 -6.24 25.26 -32.32
C LEU A 664 -7.28 24.96 -33.40
N SER A 665 -6.90 24.27 -34.48
CA SER A 665 -7.83 23.96 -35.57
C SER A 665 -7.59 22.58 -36.15
N GLN A 666 -8.67 21.89 -36.52
CA GLN A 666 -8.59 20.60 -37.17
C GLN A 666 -8.45 20.78 -38.68
N VAL A 667 -7.36 20.28 -39.26
CA VAL A 667 -7.20 20.24 -40.71
C VAL A 667 -8.21 19.26 -41.29
N GLY A 668 -8.98 19.70 -42.28
CA GLY A 668 -9.99 18.87 -42.94
C GLY A 668 -11.25 19.66 -43.32
N THR A 669 -12.32 18.92 -43.59
CA THR A 669 -13.67 19.47 -43.82
C THR A 669 -14.65 18.86 -42.81
N PRO A 670 -15.80 19.50 -42.55
CA PRO A 670 -16.87 18.92 -41.72
C PRO A 670 -17.57 17.69 -42.34
N ASP A 671 -17.10 17.18 -43.47
CA ASP A 671 -17.72 16.05 -44.16
C ASP A 671 -17.18 14.72 -43.63
N LEU A 672 -18.10 13.83 -43.25
CA LEU A 672 -17.76 12.45 -42.91
C LEU A 672 -17.64 11.60 -44.20
N PRO A 673 -16.77 10.58 -44.22
CA PRO A 673 -16.74 9.57 -45.28
C PRO A 673 -18.10 8.87 -45.47
N VAL A 674 -18.35 8.37 -46.68
CA VAL A 674 -19.57 7.60 -46.98
C VAL A 674 -19.49 6.22 -46.29
N PRO A 675 -20.53 5.72 -45.61
CA PRO A 675 -20.44 4.48 -44.85
C PRO A 675 -20.23 3.25 -45.74
N GLY A 676 -19.21 2.46 -45.39
CA GLY A 676 -18.70 1.32 -46.17
C GLY A 676 -18.17 1.70 -47.56
N SER A 677 -17.68 2.94 -47.73
CA SER A 677 -16.90 3.34 -48.89
C SER A 677 -15.41 3.04 -48.70
N MET A 678 -14.66 3.05 -49.80
CA MET A 678 -13.21 2.90 -49.76
C MET A 678 -12.54 3.99 -48.92
N GLU A 679 -13.05 5.22 -48.94
CA GLU A 679 -12.54 6.32 -48.12
C GLU A 679 -12.70 6.06 -46.62
N GLN A 680 -13.81 5.45 -46.21
CA GLN A 680 -14.02 5.09 -44.81
C GLN A 680 -13.08 3.96 -44.37
N PHE A 681 -12.87 2.94 -45.21
CA PHE A 681 -11.90 1.87 -44.91
C PHE A 681 -10.46 2.39 -44.88
N GLN A 682 -10.09 3.34 -45.74
CA GLN A 682 -8.80 4.02 -45.68
C GLN A 682 -8.61 4.82 -44.39
N LEU A 683 -9.65 5.50 -43.89
CA LEU A 683 -9.60 6.16 -42.58
C LEU A 683 -9.32 5.15 -41.46
N PHE A 684 -10.01 4.00 -41.47
CA PHE A 684 -9.80 2.96 -40.47
C PHE A 684 -8.40 2.36 -40.55
N GLN A 685 -7.86 2.16 -41.77
CA GLN A 685 -6.48 1.72 -41.98
C GLN A 685 -5.48 2.74 -41.42
N GLU A 686 -5.68 4.04 -41.69
CA GLU A 686 -4.81 5.11 -41.17
C GLU A 686 -4.86 5.17 -39.64
N TRP A 687 -6.04 4.99 -39.02
CA TRP A 687 -6.15 4.87 -37.56
C TRP A 687 -5.33 3.70 -37.03
N LEU A 688 -5.49 2.50 -37.61
CA LEU A 688 -4.76 1.30 -37.21
C LEU A 688 -3.24 1.45 -37.40
N GLN A 689 -2.80 2.03 -38.51
CA GLN A 689 -1.39 2.26 -38.83
C GLN A 689 -0.78 3.32 -37.91
N THR A 690 -1.42 4.49 -37.77
CA THR A 690 -0.96 5.56 -36.88
C THR A 690 -0.84 5.04 -35.45
N CYS A 691 -1.86 4.34 -34.96
CA CYS A 691 -1.88 3.72 -33.64
C CYS A 691 -0.74 2.69 -33.48
N SER A 692 -0.45 1.87 -34.50
CA SER A 692 0.64 0.89 -34.45
C SER A 692 2.04 1.50 -34.52
N ASN A 693 2.20 2.63 -35.20
CA ASN A 693 3.49 3.28 -35.41
C ASN A 693 3.88 4.24 -34.28
N THR A 694 2.89 4.88 -33.65
CA THR A 694 3.11 5.92 -32.65
C THR A 694 2.94 5.42 -31.21
N HIS A 695 2.27 4.28 -31.01
CA HIS A 695 2.03 3.72 -29.69
C HIS A 695 2.61 2.31 -29.59
N ASP A 696 3.04 1.94 -28.38
CA ASP A 696 3.53 0.59 -28.07
C ASP A 696 2.37 -0.41 -27.89
N HIS A 697 1.60 -0.63 -28.97
CA HIS A 697 0.55 -1.64 -29.03
C HIS A 697 1.03 -2.96 -29.66
N THR A 698 2.33 -3.07 -29.95
CA THR A 698 2.92 -4.18 -30.70
C THR A 698 3.53 -5.23 -29.78
N ARG A 699 2.74 -6.27 -29.47
CA ARG A 699 3.29 -7.63 -29.48
C ARG A 699 2.74 -8.31 -30.74
N PRO A 700 3.55 -8.50 -31.79
CA PRO A 700 3.19 -9.44 -32.83
C PRO A 700 3.12 -10.82 -32.17
N LEU A 701 2.01 -11.52 -32.34
CA LEU A 701 2.00 -12.97 -32.14
C LEU A 701 2.88 -13.55 -33.26
N SER A 702 4.16 -13.76 -32.98
CA SER A 702 5.02 -14.54 -33.86
C SER A 702 4.50 -15.98 -33.87
N LEU A 703 4.21 -16.51 -35.06
CA LEU A 703 3.83 -17.91 -35.31
C LEU A 703 4.98 -18.91 -35.03
N SER A 704 5.92 -18.59 -34.13
CA SER A 704 6.92 -19.55 -33.68
C SER A 704 6.22 -20.74 -33.03
N ALA A 705 6.62 -21.95 -33.44
CA ALA A 705 5.96 -23.25 -33.25
C ALA A 705 5.74 -23.75 -31.79
N GLY A 706 5.68 -22.84 -30.80
CA GLY A 706 5.36 -23.13 -29.40
C GLY A 706 4.29 -22.23 -28.77
N ASN A 707 3.66 -21.31 -29.52
CA ASN A 707 2.75 -20.29 -28.98
C ASN A 707 1.25 -20.43 -29.40
N SER A 708 0.81 -21.62 -29.83
CA SER A 708 -0.60 -21.88 -30.20
C SER A 708 -1.61 -21.64 -29.07
N ASN A 709 -1.16 -21.60 -27.81
CA ASN A 709 -2.02 -21.38 -26.65
C ASN A 709 -2.68 -19.98 -26.58
N ASN A 710 -2.22 -18.99 -27.37
CA ASN A 710 -2.71 -17.61 -27.28
C ASN A 710 -3.72 -17.23 -28.40
N LEU A 711 -4.04 -18.15 -29.31
CA LEU A 711 -5.03 -17.94 -30.36
C LEU A 711 -6.39 -18.54 -29.94
N PRO A 712 -7.52 -18.05 -30.49
CA PRO A 712 -8.83 -18.69 -30.29
C PRO A 712 -8.77 -20.17 -30.69
N THR A 713 -9.70 -21.02 -30.25
CA THR A 713 -9.74 -22.40 -30.76
C THR A 713 -10.04 -22.42 -32.26
N ARG A 714 -11.00 -21.59 -32.68
CA ARG A 714 -11.53 -21.50 -34.05
C ARG A 714 -11.70 -20.03 -34.45
N VAL A 715 -11.54 -19.75 -35.74
CA VAL A 715 -11.83 -18.46 -36.36
C VAL A 715 -12.62 -18.67 -37.66
N VAL A 716 -13.30 -17.62 -38.13
CA VAL A 716 -13.92 -17.57 -39.46
C VAL A 716 -12.86 -17.10 -40.46
N ASP A 717 -12.55 -17.91 -41.47
CA ASP A 717 -11.81 -17.48 -42.65
C ASP A 717 -12.77 -16.76 -43.59
N VAL A 718 -12.54 -15.46 -43.80
CA VAL A 718 -13.37 -14.64 -44.68
C VAL A 718 -12.77 -14.52 -46.09
N GLY A 719 -11.60 -15.08 -46.36
CA GLY A 719 -10.91 -14.97 -47.64
C GLY A 719 -10.45 -13.55 -48.00
N ASP A 720 -9.91 -13.39 -49.21
CA ASP A 720 -9.20 -12.20 -49.69
C ASP A 720 -10.02 -11.30 -50.64
N GLY A 721 -11.34 -11.53 -50.76
CA GLY A 721 -12.26 -10.49 -51.22
C GLY A 721 -13.06 -10.70 -52.49
N SER A 722 -13.14 -11.90 -53.10
CA SER A 722 -14.21 -12.10 -54.11
C SER A 722 -14.67 -13.53 -54.46
N ASN A 723 -13.98 -14.62 -54.10
CA ASN A 723 -14.44 -15.97 -54.53
C ASN A 723 -14.04 -17.17 -53.62
N LEU A 724 -13.56 -16.94 -52.39
CA LEU A 724 -13.27 -18.02 -51.45
C LEU A 724 -14.47 -18.30 -50.54
N PRO A 725 -14.79 -19.57 -50.25
CA PRO A 725 -15.87 -19.93 -49.32
C PRO A 725 -15.56 -19.37 -47.93
N ILE A 726 -16.58 -18.82 -47.27
CA ILE A 726 -16.47 -18.47 -45.84
C ILE A 726 -16.57 -19.78 -45.08
N HIS A 727 -15.67 -20.05 -44.15
CA HIS A 727 -15.75 -21.27 -43.34
C HIS A 727 -15.08 -21.09 -41.97
N LEU A 728 -15.37 -21.99 -41.04
CA LEU A 728 -14.60 -22.12 -39.80
C LEU A 728 -13.25 -22.78 -40.12
N THR A 729 -12.21 -22.34 -39.44
CA THR A 729 -10.90 -22.98 -39.47
C THR A 729 -10.31 -23.03 -38.07
N MET A 730 -9.47 -24.03 -37.81
CA MET A 730 -8.73 -24.13 -36.56
C MET A 730 -7.60 -23.12 -36.57
N SER A 731 -7.29 -22.52 -35.42
CA SER A 731 -6.22 -21.51 -35.38
C SER A 731 -4.83 -22.05 -35.73
N GLY A 732 -4.62 -23.37 -35.64
CA GLY A 732 -3.40 -24.02 -36.09
C GLY A 732 -3.20 -23.98 -37.62
N ASP A 733 -4.28 -23.78 -38.37
CA ASP A 733 -4.29 -23.76 -39.84
C ASP A 733 -4.33 -22.32 -40.40
N MET A 734 -4.22 -21.30 -39.53
CA MET A 734 -4.18 -19.90 -39.95
C MET A 734 -2.85 -19.57 -40.63
N GLU A 735 -2.92 -18.91 -41.80
CA GLU A 735 -1.75 -18.42 -42.53
C GLU A 735 -1.06 -17.23 -41.83
N SER A 736 -1.81 -16.50 -41.00
CA SER A 736 -1.30 -15.41 -40.18
C SER A 736 -2.02 -15.39 -38.83
N ALA A 737 -1.33 -15.03 -37.75
CA ALA A 737 -1.94 -14.91 -36.42
C ALA A 737 -2.83 -13.65 -36.24
N THR A 738 -3.19 -12.99 -37.34
CA THR A 738 -3.88 -11.70 -37.34
C THR A 738 -5.37 -11.88 -37.62
N TYR A 739 -6.20 -11.45 -36.68
CA TYR A 739 -7.66 -11.53 -36.79
C TYR A 739 -8.34 -10.33 -36.12
N PHE A 740 -9.59 -10.06 -36.54
CA PHE A 740 -10.50 -9.18 -35.82
C PHE A 740 -11.49 -9.97 -34.98
N ALA A 741 -12.10 -9.33 -33.98
CA ALA A 741 -13.21 -9.91 -33.22
C ALA A 741 -14.44 -9.02 -33.31
N LEU A 742 -15.64 -9.61 -33.35
CA LEU A 742 -16.92 -8.88 -33.37
C LEU A 742 -17.55 -8.84 -31.98
N SER A 743 -17.73 -7.65 -31.43
CA SER A 743 -18.60 -7.38 -30.28
C SER A 743 -19.97 -6.96 -30.77
N HIS A 744 -21.00 -7.76 -30.49
CA HIS A 744 -22.35 -7.50 -30.98
C HIS A 744 -23.45 -8.02 -30.03
N ARG A 745 -24.68 -7.54 -30.24
CA ARG A 745 -25.86 -8.03 -29.55
C ARG A 745 -26.61 -9.03 -30.41
N TRP A 746 -27.01 -10.15 -29.82
CA TRP A 746 -27.75 -11.19 -30.54
C TRP A 746 -29.20 -10.77 -30.77
N GLY A 747 -29.86 -10.24 -29.74
CA GLY A 747 -31.28 -9.87 -29.71
C GLY A 747 -31.93 -10.44 -28.44
N ASP A 748 -33.11 -9.95 -28.05
CA ASP A 748 -33.81 -10.44 -26.84
C ASP A 748 -34.72 -11.64 -27.11
N ASP A 749 -34.91 -12.00 -28.37
CA ASP A 749 -35.71 -13.17 -28.77
C ASP A 749 -34.81 -14.18 -29.49
N SER A 750 -35.01 -15.46 -29.16
CA SER A 750 -34.45 -16.64 -29.81
C SER A 750 -34.51 -16.59 -31.35
N THR A 751 -35.51 -15.92 -31.93
CA THR A 751 -35.64 -15.72 -33.39
C THR A 751 -34.50 -14.87 -33.98
N HIS A 752 -33.79 -14.09 -33.17
CA HIS A 752 -32.60 -13.33 -33.60
C HIS A 752 -31.30 -14.14 -33.51
N HIS A 753 -31.34 -15.35 -32.94
CA HIS A 753 -30.14 -16.16 -32.74
C HIS A 753 -29.84 -17.05 -33.95
N VAL A 754 -29.93 -16.48 -35.15
CA VAL A 754 -29.73 -17.14 -36.45
C VAL A 754 -28.25 -17.19 -36.80
N GLY A 755 -27.83 -18.20 -37.56
CA GLY A 755 -26.44 -18.33 -38.04
C GLY A 755 -25.45 -18.76 -36.96
N ARG A 756 -25.92 -19.36 -35.86
CA ARG A 756 -25.06 -19.91 -34.80
C ARG A 756 -24.51 -21.29 -35.16
N THR A 757 -23.35 -21.61 -34.58
CA THR A 757 -22.80 -22.95 -34.58
C THR A 757 -23.49 -23.79 -33.50
N LEU A 758 -24.07 -24.90 -33.93
CA LEU A 758 -24.71 -25.91 -33.10
C LEU A 758 -24.02 -27.26 -33.40
N ILE A 759 -24.12 -28.22 -32.49
CA ILE A 759 -23.59 -29.58 -32.69
C ILE A 759 -24.03 -30.13 -34.06
N ALA A 760 -25.29 -29.88 -34.45
CA ALA A 760 -25.86 -30.36 -35.71
C ALA A 760 -25.26 -29.76 -36.99
N ASN A 761 -24.64 -28.58 -36.94
CA ASN A 761 -24.05 -27.91 -38.11
C ASN A 761 -22.54 -27.63 -37.97
N HIS A 762 -21.93 -28.05 -36.85
CA HIS A 762 -20.54 -27.76 -36.51
C HIS A 762 -19.56 -28.24 -37.57
N ASP A 763 -19.69 -29.49 -38.02
CA ASP A 763 -18.74 -30.08 -38.97
C ASP A 763 -18.91 -29.47 -40.38
N ASP A 764 -20.15 -29.17 -40.79
CA ASP A 764 -20.45 -28.54 -42.07
C ASP A 764 -19.83 -27.14 -42.19
N ARG A 765 -19.76 -26.40 -41.08
CA ARG A 765 -19.22 -25.04 -41.05
C ARG A 765 -17.71 -24.98 -41.35
N TYR A 766 -16.96 -26.07 -41.21
CA TYR A 766 -15.55 -26.12 -41.65
C TYR A 766 -15.41 -26.23 -43.18
N ASN A 767 -16.43 -26.73 -43.86
CA ASN A 767 -16.43 -26.81 -45.32
C ASN A 767 -16.92 -25.51 -45.95
N SER A 768 -18.05 -24.99 -45.49
CA SER A 768 -18.60 -23.72 -45.96
C SER A 768 -19.69 -23.17 -45.04
N ILE A 769 -19.81 -21.86 -45.01
CA ILE A 769 -20.86 -21.08 -44.37
C ILE A 769 -21.52 -20.26 -45.47
N SER A 770 -22.81 -20.50 -45.71
CA SER A 770 -23.54 -19.79 -46.77
C SER A 770 -23.67 -18.29 -46.43
N TRP A 771 -23.45 -17.42 -47.42
CA TRP A 771 -23.67 -15.98 -47.23
C TRP A 771 -25.12 -15.67 -46.83
N HIS A 772 -26.09 -16.47 -47.30
CA HIS A 772 -27.51 -16.20 -47.08
C HIS A 772 -27.98 -16.52 -45.65
N GLU A 773 -27.33 -17.47 -44.95
CA GLU A 773 -27.67 -17.79 -43.56
C GLU A 773 -27.12 -16.80 -42.54
N LEU A 774 -26.13 -15.98 -42.93
CA LEU A 774 -25.47 -15.04 -42.02
C LEU A 774 -26.38 -13.82 -41.73
N PRO A 775 -26.57 -13.47 -40.44
CA PRO A 775 -27.18 -12.21 -40.04
C PRO A 775 -26.44 -10.98 -40.58
N LEU A 776 -27.13 -9.84 -40.64
CA LEU A 776 -26.57 -8.63 -41.25
C LEU A 776 -25.34 -8.10 -40.49
N ASN A 777 -25.29 -8.19 -39.16
CA ASN A 777 -24.09 -7.82 -38.40
C ASN A 777 -22.87 -8.68 -38.79
N PHE A 778 -23.08 -9.94 -39.15
CA PHE A 778 -21.97 -10.84 -39.50
C PHE A 778 -21.47 -10.50 -40.90
N LYS A 779 -22.40 -10.21 -41.82
CA LYS A 779 -22.08 -9.72 -43.18
C LYS A 779 -21.30 -8.42 -43.14
N ASP A 780 -21.75 -7.45 -42.34
CA ASP A 780 -21.07 -6.17 -42.17
C ASP A 780 -19.67 -6.34 -41.55
N ALA A 781 -19.53 -7.20 -40.54
CA ALA A 781 -18.22 -7.50 -39.94
C ALA A 781 -17.27 -8.17 -40.94
N ILE A 782 -17.76 -9.08 -41.77
CA ILE A 782 -16.99 -9.71 -42.85
C ILE A 782 -16.58 -8.67 -43.90
N GLU A 783 -17.49 -7.77 -44.30
CA GLU A 783 -17.21 -6.71 -45.27
C GLU A 783 -16.12 -5.76 -44.76
N VAL A 784 -16.22 -5.31 -43.50
CA VAL A 784 -15.20 -4.47 -42.86
C VAL A 784 -13.86 -5.21 -42.75
N THR A 785 -13.88 -6.48 -42.34
CA THR A 785 -12.66 -7.29 -42.18
C THR A 785 -11.91 -7.43 -43.52
N ARG A 786 -12.63 -7.75 -44.60
CA ARG A 786 -12.08 -7.77 -45.97
C ARG A 786 -11.61 -6.39 -46.42
N GLY A 787 -12.40 -5.34 -46.19
CA GLY A 787 -12.07 -3.96 -46.56
C GLY A 787 -10.81 -3.42 -45.90
N LEU A 788 -10.45 -3.95 -44.72
CA LEU A 788 -9.22 -3.61 -44.00
C LEU A 788 -8.05 -4.56 -44.33
N GLY A 789 -8.24 -5.53 -45.22
CA GLY A 789 -7.20 -6.46 -45.66
C GLY A 789 -6.85 -7.54 -44.64
N VAL A 790 -7.77 -7.88 -43.73
CA VAL A 790 -7.60 -8.95 -42.74
C VAL A 790 -8.41 -10.16 -43.17
N ARG A 791 -7.85 -11.36 -43.03
CA ARG A 791 -8.46 -12.62 -43.51
C ARG A 791 -9.29 -13.35 -42.45
N TYR A 792 -8.99 -13.16 -41.17
CA TYR A 792 -9.61 -13.92 -40.10
C TYR A 792 -10.48 -13.04 -39.20
N LEU A 793 -11.66 -13.55 -38.84
CA LEU A 793 -12.63 -12.90 -37.97
C LEU A 793 -13.11 -13.88 -36.90
N TRP A 794 -13.21 -13.42 -35.67
CA TRP A 794 -13.79 -14.18 -34.57
C TRP A 794 -15.18 -13.63 -34.23
N ILE A 795 -16.18 -14.51 -34.22
CA ILE A 795 -17.56 -14.19 -33.82
C ILE A 795 -17.99 -15.27 -32.83
N ASP A 796 -18.32 -14.90 -31.59
CA ASP A 796 -18.72 -15.82 -30.51
C ASP A 796 -19.76 -16.87 -30.94
N SER A 797 -20.79 -16.41 -31.65
CA SER A 797 -21.91 -17.20 -32.16
C SER A 797 -21.50 -18.27 -33.17
N LEU A 798 -20.38 -18.08 -33.87
CA LEU A 798 -19.86 -19.00 -34.89
C LEU A 798 -18.68 -19.82 -34.38
N CYS A 799 -17.81 -19.23 -33.57
CA CYS A 799 -16.57 -19.86 -33.12
C CYS A 799 -16.74 -20.71 -31.85
N ILE A 800 -17.89 -20.62 -31.18
CA ILE A 800 -18.27 -21.44 -30.01
C ILE A 800 -19.51 -22.28 -30.36
N VAL A 801 -19.50 -23.56 -29.98
CA VAL A 801 -20.64 -24.46 -30.18
C VAL A 801 -21.68 -24.20 -29.08
N GLN A 802 -22.83 -23.65 -29.45
CA GLN A 802 -23.74 -22.98 -28.50
C GLN A 802 -24.60 -23.93 -27.65
N ASP A 803 -24.80 -25.16 -28.12
CA ASP A 803 -25.54 -26.23 -27.45
C ASP A 803 -24.62 -27.32 -26.88
N ASP A 804 -23.30 -27.07 -26.83
CA ASP A 804 -22.31 -27.92 -26.16
C ASP A 804 -21.80 -27.23 -24.89
N ASN A 805 -22.22 -27.73 -23.73
CA ASN A 805 -21.83 -27.16 -22.43
C ASN A 805 -20.33 -27.27 -22.15
N ASP A 806 -19.64 -28.31 -22.66
CA ASP A 806 -18.21 -28.50 -22.44
C ASP A 806 -17.38 -27.58 -23.33
N ASP A 807 -17.81 -27.35 -24.57
CA ASP A 807 -17.23 -26.34 -25.45
C ASP A 807 -17.46 -24.92 -24.92
N TRP A 808 -18.69 -24.60 -24.52
CA TRP A 808 -19.01 -23.30 -23.94
C TRP A 808 -18.19 -23.02 -22.67
N ALA A 809 -18.07 -24.01 -21.76
CA ALA A 809 -17.29 -23.85 -20.53
C ALA A 809 -15.80 -23.63 -20.79
N ARG A 810 -15.25 -24.27 -21.84
CA ARG A 810 -13.85 -24.12 -22.25
C ARG A 810 -13.60 -22.80 -22.98
N GLU A 811 -14.48 -22.37 -23.86
CA GLU A 811 -14.28 -21.15 -24.66
C GLU A 811 -14.62 -19.87 -23.89
N SER A 812 -15.63 -19.89 -23.02
CA SER A 812 -16.05 -18.71 -22.22
C SER A 812 -14.92 -18.19 -21.32
N VAL A 813 -14.13 -19.09 -20.71
CA VAL A 813 -12.98 -18.71 -19.87
C VAL A 813 -11.79 -18.17 -20.69
N ARG A 814 -11.75 -18.42 -21.99
CA ARG A 814 -10.71 -17.96 -22.92
C ARG A 814 -11.04 -16.65 -23.62
N MET A 815 -12.21 -16.05 -23.37
CA MET A 815 -12.58 -14.75 -23.92
C MET A 815 -11.53 -13.66 -23.64
N GLU A 816 -10.82 -13.75 -22.51
CA GLU A 816 -9.71 -12.84 -22.23
C GLU A 816 -8.63 -12.89 -23.33
N GLU A 817 -8.20 -14.11 -23.69
CA GLU A 817 -7.17 -14.36 -24.69
C GLU A 817 -7.64 -13.95 -26.09
N VAL A 818 -8.91 -14.16 -26.41
CA VAL A 818 -9.49 -13.80 -27.72
C VAL A 818 -9.47 -12.27 -27.93
N TYR A 819 -10.15 -11.52 -27.06
CA TYR A 819 -10.29 -10.07 -27.27
C TYR A 819 -8.97 -9.32 -27.07
N SER A 820 -8.09 -9.79 -26.18
CA SER A 820 -6.80 -9.14 -25.94
C SER A 820 -5.74 -9.41 -27.01
N ASN A 821 -5.92 -10.42 -27.85
CA ASN A 821 -5.01 -10.75 -28.95
C ASN A 821 -5.54 -10.39 -30.34
N ALA A 822 -6.83 -10.05 -30.48
CA ALA A 822 -7.36 -9.49 -31.71
C ALA A 822 -6.61 -8.20 -32.11
N GLN A 823 -6.37 -8.01 -33.42
CA GLN A 823 -5.74 -6.78 -33.94
C GLN A 823 -6.63 -5.56 -33.68
N CYS A 824 -7.94 -5.76 -33.79
CA CYS A 824 -8.99 -4.77 -33.54
C CYS A 824 -10.30 -5.50 -33.21
N VAL A 825 -11.12 -4.89 -32.34
CA VAL A 825 -12.50 -5.31 -32.08
C VAL A 825 -13.45 -4.41 -32.88
N LEU A 826 -14.35 -5.01 -33.65
CA LEU A 826 -15.44 -4.31 -34.33
C LEU A 826 -16.65 -4.31 -33.40
N ALA A 827 -17.11 -3.15 -32.96
CA ALA A 827 -18.22 -3.03 -32.03
C ALA A 827 -19.47 -2.50 -32.73
N ALA A 828 -20.49 -3.35 -32.89
CA ALA A 828 -21.78 -3.04 -33.50
C ALA A 828 -22.66 -2.20 -32.56
N SER A 829 -22.20 -1.00 -32.19
CA SER A 829 -22.77 -0.18 -31.10
C SER A 829 -24.15 0.39 -31.43
N SER A 830 -24.48 0.56 -32.72
CA SER A 830 -25.78 1.03 -33.19
C SER A 830 -26.87 -0.05 -33.28
N ALA A 831 -26.49 -1.33 -33.34
CA ALA A 831 -27.39 -2.45 -33.64
C ALA A 831 -27.98 -3.05 -32.36
N ASN A 832 -29.31 -3.21 -32.30
CA ASN A 832 -29.98 -3.81 -31.14
C ASN A 832 -30.09 -5.34 -31.23
N SER A 833 -29.85 -5.92 -32.40
CA SER A 833 -29.84 -7.37 -32.67
C SER A 833 -28.84 -7.71 -33.77
N SER A 834 -28.62 -9.02 -34.00
CA SER A 834 -27.73 -9.54 -35.05
C SER A 834 -28.20 -9.19 -36.48
N GLN A 835 -29.48 -8.82 -36.65
CA GLN A 835 -30.14 -8.67 -37.94
C GLN A 835 -30.16 -7.22 -38.48
N GLU A 836 -29.81 -6.22 -37.67
CA GLU A 836 -29.98 -4.80 -38.04
C GLU A 836 -28.86 -4.26 -38.93
N GLY A 837 -27.66 -4.85 -38.87
CA GLY A 837 -26.47 -4.26 -39.48
C GLY A 837 -25.96 -3.06 -38.69
N PHE A 838 -24.70 -2.70 -38.95
CA PHE A 838 -24.03 -1.57 -38.31
C PHE A 838 -23.16 -0.74 -39.28
N LEU A 839 -22.83 -1.26 -40.46
CA LEU A 839 -21.95 -0.58 -41.40
C LEU A 839 -22.66 0.53 -42.16
N ARG A 840 -23.89 0.26 -42.63
CA ARG A 840 -24.67 1.20 -43.44
C ARG A 840 -25.53 2.06 -42.52
N ARG A 841 -25.22 3.36 -42.44
CA ARG A 841 -26.00 4.37 -41.70
C ARG A 841 -26.37 5.54 -42.61
N THR A 842 -27.37 6.31 -42.21
CA THR A 842 -27.67 7.60 -42.87
C THR A 842 -26.61 8.62 -42.45
N SER A 843 -25.68 8.98 -43.34
CA SER A 843 -24.69 10.02 -43.02
C SER A 843 -25.36 11.37 -42.82
N PRO A 844 -25.14 12.04 -41.68
CA PRO A 844 -25.66 13.39 -41.48
C PRO A 844 -24.97 14.36 -42.44
N SER A 845 -25.76 15.16 -43.17
CA SER A 845 -25.23 16.34 -43.87
C SER A 845 -25.09 17.45 -42.83
N LEU A 846 -23.88 17.66 -42.31
CA LEU A 846 -23.64 18.63 -41.24
C LEU A 846 -23.64 20.05 -41.81
N PRO A 847 -24.59 20.95 -41.45
CA PRO A 847 -24.51 22.33 -41.88
C PRO A 847 -23.19 22.96 -41.37
N PHE A 848 -22.53 23.69 -42.25
CA PHE A 848 -21.31 24.43 -41.92
C PHE A 848 -21.32 25.82 -42.54
N ILE A 849 -20.44 26.66 -42.03
CA ILE A 849 -20.21 28.03 -42.47
C ILE A 849 -18.75 28.17 -42.87
N THR A 850 -18.50 28.74 -44.04
CA THR A 850 -17.15 29.08 -44.50
C THR A 850 -16.74 30.44 -43.98
N LEU A 851 -15.59 30.55 -43.35
CA LEU A 851 -14.98 31.80 -42.91
C LEU A 851 -13.68 32.03 -43.64
N GLN A 852 -13.37 33.30 -43.90
CA GLN A 852 -12.08 33.71 -44.46
C GLN A 852 -11.38 34.63 -43.48
N SER A 853 -10.13 34.28 -43.15
CA SER A 853 -9.25 35.12 -42.33
C SER A 853 -8.76 36.35 -43.13
N PRO A 854 -8.26 37.40 -42.45
CA PRO A 854 -7.65 38.56 -43.11
C PRO A 854 -6.50 38.19 -44.06
N GLU A 855 -5.79 37.10 -43.76
CA GLU A 855 -4.67 36.59 -44.55
C GLU A 855 -5.11 35.68 -45.72
N GLY A 856 -6.42 35.48 -45.89
CA GLY A 856 -7.00 34.73 -47.00
C GLY A 856 -7.19 33.23 -46.74
N ASN A 857 -6.80 32.71 -45.57
CA ASN A 857 -7.02 31.30 -45.22
C ASN A 857 -8.51 30.99 -45.04
N ILE A 858 -8.93 29.83 -45.55
CA ILE A 858 -10.31 29.34 -45.47
C ILE A 858 -10.47 28.41 -44.27
N SER A 859 -11.50 28.65 -43.47
CA SER A 859 -11.89 27.84 -42.32
C SER A 859 -13.37 27.48 -42.37
N TYR A 860 -13.77 26.41 -41.68
CA TYR A 860 -15.15 25.95 -41.61
C TYR A 860 -15.60 25.81 -40.16
N ILE A 861 -16.81 26.29 -39.86
CA ILE A 861 -17.48 26.06 -38.57
C ILE A 861 -18.69 25.19 -38.79
N SER A 862 -18.82 24.10 -38.04
CA SER A 862 -19.99 23.22 -38.07
C SER A 862 -20.51 22.96 -36.66
N LYS A 863 -21.72 22.40 -36.58
CA LYS A 863 -22.22 21.78 -35.36
C LYS A 863 -21.28 20.65 -34.94
N ASN A 864 -20.91 20.59 -33.65
CA ASN A 864 -20.16 19.46 -33.12
C ASN A 864 -21.10 18.27 -32.94
N ILE A 865 -20.69 17.09 -33.41
CA ILE A 865 -21.43 15.83 -33.29
C ILE A 865 -20.73 14.80 -32.42
N ASP A 866 -19.57 15.14 -31.86
CA ASP A 866 -18.75 14.22 -31.09
C ASP A 866 -19.37 14.04 -29.71
N ASN A 867 -19.85 12.84 -29.43
CA ASN A 867 -20.47 12.53 -28.14
C ASN A 867 -20.27 11.06 -27.79
N PHE A 868 -19.02 10.69 -27.55
CA PHE A 868 -18.63 9.31 -27.23
C PHE A 868 -19.40 8.73 -26.04
N ARG A 869 -19.74 9.54 -25.04
CA ARG A 869 -20.54 9.09 -23.89
C ARG A 869 -21.92 8.58 -24.33
N VAL A 870 -22.63 9.33 -25.16
CA VAL A 870 -23.98 8.92 -25.62
C VAL A 870 -23.90 7.85 -26.69
N ASP A 871 -22.99 8.03 -27.66
CA ASP A 871 -22.90 7.16 -28.83
C ASP A 871 -22.28 5.79 -28.53
N VAL A 872 -21.46 5.70 -27.47
CA VAL A 872 -20.75 4.48 -27.07
C VAL A 872 -21.08 4.09 -25.63
N ASP A 873 -20.76 4.87 -24.61
CA ASP A 873 -20.91 4.42 -23.21
C ASP A 873 -22.37 4.10 -22.84
N GLU A 874 -23.32 4.87 -23.36
CA GLU A 874 -24.77 4.70 -23.16
C GLU A 874 -25.43 3.89 -24.30
N ALA A 875 -24.65 3.39 -25.25
CA ALA A 875 -25.15 2.57 -26.34
C ALA A 875 -25.69 1.22 -25.84
N VAL A 876 -26.69 0.70 -26.55
CA VAL A 876 -27.37 -0.57 -26.21
C VAL A 876 -26.40 -1.75 -26.13
N LEU A 877 -25.32 -1.75 -26.91
CA LEU A 877 -24.28 -2.78 -26.81
C LEU A 877 -23.59 -2.77 -25.43
N ASN A 878 -23.26 -1.59 -24.91
CA ASN A 878 -22.52 -1.42 -23.65
C ASN A 878 -23.39 -1.56 -22.39
N THR A 879 -24.70 -1.79 -22.54
CA THR A 879 -25.56 -2.18 -21.42
C THR A 879 -25.41 -3.66 -21.05
N ARG A 880 -24.84 -4.51 -21.91
CA ARG A 880 -24.70 -5.96 -21.66
C ARG A 880 -23.48 -6.28 -20.81
N GLY A 881 -23.61 -7.22 -19.88
CA GLY A 881 -22.53 -7.64 -18.98
C GLY A 881 -21.19 -7.90 -19.65
N TRP A 882 -21.19 -8.87 -20.58
CA TRP A 882 -20.02 -9.35 -21.32
C TRP A 882 -19.25 -8.23 -22.05
N THR A 883 -19.94 -7.20 -22.55
CA THR A 883 -19.35 -6.24 -23.48
C THR A 883 -18.28 -5.32 -22.88
N LEU A 884 -18.18 -5.11 -21.54
CA LEU A 884 -16.94 -4.50 -21.02
C LEU A 884 -15.78 -5.40 -20.76
N GLN A 885 -15.94 -6.71 -20.62
CA GLN A 885 -14.74 -7.53 -20.75
C GLN A 885 -14.20 -7.44 -22.18
N GLU A 886 -15.09 -7.50 -23.18
CA GLU A 886 -14.74 -7.37 -24.61
C GLU A 886 -14.05 -6.02 -24.90
N ARG A 887 -14.65 -4.91 -24.47
CA ARG A 887 -14.10 -3.56 -24.65
C ARG A 887 -12.82 -3.33 -23.83
N ALA A 888 -12.82 -3.67 -22.53
CA ALA A 888 -11.68 -3.40 -21.62
C ALA A 888 -10.41 -4.17 -21.98
N LEU A 889 -10.56 -5.33 -22.63
CA LEU A 889 -9.42 -6.17 -23.03
C LEU A 889 -8.95 -5.87 -24.45
N ALA A 890 -9.78 -5.23 -25.27
CA ALA A 890 -9.42 -4.83 -26.62
C ALA A 890 -8.27 -3.82 -26.61
N ARG A 891 -7.27 -4.02 -27.48
CA ARG A 891 -6.19 -3.02 -27.68
C ARG A 891 -6.67 -1.82 -28.48
N ARG A 892 -7.63 -2.09 -29.38
CA ARG A 892 -8.21 -1.15 -30.33
C ARG A 892 -9.66 -1.58 -30.57
N THR A 893 -10.58 -0.62 -30.56
CA THR A 893 -11.98 -0.88 -30.87
C THR A 893 -12.48 0.13 -31.89
N ILE A 894 -13.13 -0.33 -32.95
CA ILE A 894 -13.88 0.52 -33.88
C ILE A 894 -15.36 0.41 -33.53
N HIS A 895 -15.92 1.50 -32.99
CA HIS A 895 -17.33 1.59 -32.63
C HIS A 895 -18.15 2.14 -33.79
N PHE A 896 -19.02 1.28 -34.33
CA PHE A 896 -20.01 1.67 -35.32
C PHE A 896 -21.26 2.16 -34.60
N THR A 897 -21.48 3.47 -34.58
CA THR A 897 -22.59 4.11 -33.88
C THR A 897 -23.58 4.72 -34.87
N LYS A 898 -24.71 5.24 -34.36
CA LYS A 898 -25.77 5.81 -35.20
C LYS A 898 -25.33 7.09 -35.93
N ASN A 899 -24.49 7.90 -35.29
CA ASN A 899 -24.13 9.24 -35.79
C ASN A 899 -22.80 9.21 -36.57
N GLN A 900 -21.78 8.56 -36.02
CA GLN A 900 -20.44 8.46 -36.61
C GLN A 900 -19.70 7.20 -36.14
N VAL A 901 -18.50 6.95 -36.68
CA VAL A 901 -17.59 5.89 -36.21
C VAL A 901 -16.54 6.47 -35.27
N TYR A 902 -16.21 5.72 -34.22
CA TYR A 902 -15.15 6.07 -33.29
C TYR A 902 -14.09 4.98 -33.26
N PHE A 903 -12.82 5.37 -33.17
CA PHE A 903 -11.70 4.46 -32.90
C PHE A 903 -11.16 4.73 -31.50
N GLU A 904 -11.26 3.74 -30.62
CA GLU A 904 -10.80 3.81 -29.22
C GLU A 904 -9.50 3.00 -29.05
N CYS A 905 -8.52 3.61 -28.36
CA CYS A 905 -7.31 2.93 -27.88
C CYS A 905 -6.81 3.59 -26.58
N SER A 906 -5.68 3.13 -26.03
CA SER A 906 -5.17 3.60 -24.73
C SER A 906 -4.79 5.07 -24.69
N LYS A 907 -4.60 5.70 -25.86
CA LYS A 907 -4.23 7.11 -25.99
C LYS A 907 -5.42 8.05 -26.24
N GLY A 908 -6.63 7.52 -26.34
CA GLY A 908 -7.86 8.29 -26.52
C GLY A 908 -8.76 7.74 -27.62
N VAL A 909 -9.73 8.56 -28.00
CA VAL A 909 -10.76 8.27 -28.99
C VAL A 909 -10.55 9.17 -30.20
N GLN A 910 -10.42 8.58 -31.39
CA GLN A 910 -10.47 9.30 -32.65
C GLN A 910 -11.89 9.27 -33.20
N CYS A 911 -12.41 10.42 -33.60
CA CYS A 911 -13.71 10.54 -34.24
C CYS A 911 -13.57 10.54 -35.76
N GLU A 912 -14.59 10.04 -36.46
CA GLU A 912 -14.68 10.15 -37.92
C GLU A 912 -14.74 11.62 -38.39
N SER A 913 -15.10 12.54 -37.49
CA SER A 913 -14.96 14.00 -37.63
C SER A 913 -13.51 14.52 -37.59
N LEU A 914 -12.53 13.61 -37.44
CA LEU A 914 -11.08 13.81 -37.30
C LEU A 914 -10.59 14.44 -35.99
N ILE A 915 -11.50 14.87 -35.12
CA ILE A 915 -11.12 15.41 -33.81
C ILE A 915 -10.77 14.25 -32.87
N ARG A 916 -9.67 14.42 -32.14
CA ARG A 916 -9.21 13.44 -31.14
C ARG A 916 -9.66 13.85 -29.75
N TRP A 917 -10.21 12.91 -29.01
CA TRP A 917 -10.71 13.11 -27.66
C TRP A 917 -9.90 12.30 -26.64
N THR A 918 -9.62 12.91 -25.49
CA THR A 918 -8.95 12.24 -24.37
C THR A 918 -9.77 12.40 -23.08
N ASN A 919 -9.88 11.33 -22.30
CA ASN A 919 -10.52 11.32 -21.00
C ASN A 919 -9.79 10.33 -20.08
N GLU A 920 -9.39 10.78 -18.90
CA GLU A 920 -8.57 9.99 -17.97
C GLU A 920 -9.31 8.72 -17.49
N LYS A 921 -10.62 8.81 -17.28
CA LYS A 921 -11.47 7.70 -16.84
C LYS A 921 -11.83 6.75 -17.98
N ALA A 922 -12.18 7.25 -19.17
CA ALA A 922 -12.51 6.41 -20.32
C ALA A 922 -11.28 5.65 -20.83
N SER A 923 -10.08 6.25 -20.76
CA SER A 923 -8.82 5.61 -21.17
C SER A 923 -8.51 4.29 -20.46
N LEU A 924 -9.14 4.02 -19.31
CA LEU A 924 -9.01 2.77 -18.57
C LEU A 924 -9.52 1.54 -19.35
N LEU A 925 -10.62 1.71 -20.10
CA LEU A 925 -11.25 0.62 -20.86
C LEU A 925 -10.61 0.44 -22.24
N GLY A 926 -9.75 1.36 -22.67
CA GLY A 926 -8.98 1.24 -23.93
C GLY A 926 -7.51 0.88 -23.71
N ASP A 927 -7.08 0.64 -22.48
CA ASP A 927 -5.66 0.47 -22.16
C ASP A 927 -5.14 -0.93 -22.54
N SER A 928 -4.47 -1.04 -23.69
CA SER A 928 -3.79 -2.28 -24.11
C SER A 928 -2.77 -2.80 -23.10
N SER A 929 -2.16 -1.89 -22.33
CA SER A 929 -1.18 -2.17 -21.29
C SER A 929 -1.83 -2.32 -19.92
N PHE A 930 -3.17 -2.35 -19.84
CA PHE A 930 -3.89 -2.51 -18.59
C PHE A 930 -3.46 -3.81 -17.91
N PRO A 931 -3.19 -3.82 -16.60
CA PRO A 931 -3.21 -2.70 -15.65
C PRO A 931 -1.84 -2.04 -15.42
N ALA A 932 -0.80 -2.38 -16.18
CA ALA A 932 0.56 -1.85 -15.99
C ALA A 932 0.63 -0.31 -16.16
N SER A 933 -0.16 0.28 -17.07
CA SER A 933 -0.22 1.75 -17.18
C SER A 933 -0.89 2.40 -15.97
N VAL A 934 -1.85 1.69 -15.34
CA VAL A 934 -2.50 2.11 -14.09
C VAL A 934 -1.52 2.01 -12.93
N GLU A 935 -0.70 0.96 -12.90
CA GLU A 935 0.34 0.76 -11.89
C GLU A 935 1.37 1.89 -11.87
N ALA A 936 1.79 2.36 -13.06
CA ALA A 936 2.71 3.48 -13.23
C ALA A 936 2.09 4.86 -12.92
N ARG A 937 0.76 5.01 -13.08
CA ARG A 937 0.07 6.32 -13.08
C ARG A 937 -0.71 6.64 -11.80
N TYR A 938 -1.09 5.64 -11.00
CA TYR A 938 -2.07 5.80 -9.90
C TYR A 938 -1.73 5.01 -8.62
N LYS A 939 -0.50 5.13 -8.11
CA LYS A 939 -0.18 4.64 -6.76
C LYS A 939 -1.05 5.38 -5.72
N GLY A 940 -1.94 4.63 -5.04
CA GLY A 940 -2.99 5.14 -4.13
C GLY A 940 -4.42 5.21 -4.71
N GLY A 941 -4.60 5.21 -6.03
CA GLY A 941 -5.91 5.29 -6.71
C GLY A 941 -6.49 3.95 -7.19
N ARG A 942 -5.76 2.84 -7.01
CA ARG A 942 -6.12 1.49 -7.50
C ARG A 942 -7.49 1.03 -7.01
N VAL A 943 -7.83 1.31 -5.74
CA VAL A 943 -9.14 0.94 -5.18
C VAL A 943 -10.27 1.76 -5.81
N MET A 944 -10.06 3.04 -6.13
CA MET A 944 -11.07 3.86 -6.80
C MET A 944 -11.34 3.39 -8.23
N LEU A 945 -10.29 2.93 -8.93
CA LEU A 945 -10.42 2.29 -10.22
C LEU A 945 -11.30 1.04 -10.13
N VAL A 946 -10.97 0.13 -9.22
CA VAL A 946 -11.73 -1.10 -8.98
C VAL A 946 -13.20 -0.76 -8.67
N GLN A 947 -13.44 0.18 -7.75
CA GLN A 947 -14.78 0.61 -7.39
C GLN A 947 -15.54 1.25 -8.57
N ALA A 948 -14.88 2.08 -9.39
CA ALA A 948 -15.49 2.69 -10.58
C ALA A 948 -15.83 1.64 -11.65
N LEU A 949 -14.94 0.69 -11.88
CA LEU A 949 -15.14 -0.42 -12.82
C LEU A 949 -16.34 -1.27 -12.38
N TYR A 950 -16.39 -1.70 -11.11
CA TYR A 950 -17.49 -2.54 -10.62
C TYR A 950 -18.81 -1.76 -10.46
N ASN A 951 -18.77 -0.45 -10.19
CA ASN A 951 -19.95 0.40 -10.29
C ASN A 951 -20.53 0.38 -11.71
N GLN A 952 -19.70 0.59 -12.75
CA GLN A 952 -20.14 0.53 -14.15
C GLN A 952 -20.63 -0.86 -14.53
N TYR A 953 -19.92 -1.91 -14.10
CA TYR A 953 -20.29 -3.29 -14.38
C TYR A 953 -21.62 -3.69 -13.74
N SER A 954 -21.90 -3.22 -12.51
CA SER A 954 -23.17 -3.50 -11.81
C SER A 954 -24.41 -2.91 -12.50
N LYS A 955 -24.24 -1.90 -13.37
CA LYS A 955 -25.33 -1.31 -14.16
C LYS A 955 -25.77 -2.18 -15.33
N ARG A 956 -25.03 -3.25 -15.62
CA ARG A 956 -25.23 -4.04 -16.82
C ARG A 956 -26.25 -5.15 -16.67
N THR A 957 -26.92 -5.42 -17.78
CA THR A 957 -27.93 -6.45 -17.92
C THR A 957 -27.33 -7.74 -18.45
N PHE A 958 -27.91 -8.85 -18.00
CA PHE A 958 -27.56 -10.21 -18.40
C PHE A 958 -28.83 -10.93 -18.81
N TRP A 959 -28.73 -11.78 -19.84
CA TRP A 959 -29.82 -12.69 -20.19
C TRP A 959 -30.02 -13.73 -19.08
N ASP A 960 -28.91 -14.37 -18.68
CA ASP A 960 -28.85 -15.17 -17.46
C ASP A 960 -28.02 -14.42 -16.40
N ALA A 961 -28.67 -14.02 -15.30
CA ALA A 961 -28.00 -13.31 -14.21
C ALA A 961 -26.86 -14.13 -13.56
N GLN A 962 -26.85 -15.46 -13.76
CA GLN A 962 -25.79 -16.35 -13.29
C GLN A 962 -24.45 -16.15 -14.02
N ASP A 963 -24.45 -15.51 -15.19
CA ASP A 963 -23.22 -15.22 -15.96
C ASP A 963 -22.42 -14.06 -15.37
N ARG A 964 -22.99 -13.29 -14.42
CA ARG A 964 -22.36 -12.10 -13.85
C ARG A 964 -20.94 -12.34 -13.29
N PRO A 965 -20.64 -13.35 -12.47
CA PRO A 965 -19.26 -13.59 -12.03
C PRO A 965 -18.34 -14.07 -13.16
N ILE A 966 -18.89 -14.74 -14.19
CA ILE A 966 -18.14 -15.31 -15.31
C ILE A 966 -17.67 -14.22 -16.26
N ALA A 967 -18.58 -13.32 -16.63
CA ALA A 967 -18.40 -12.32 -17.67
C ALA A 967 -17.42 -11.19 -17.34
N ILE A 968 -16.88 -11.14 -16.12
CA ILE A 968 -15.80 -10.22 -15.72
C ILE A 968 -14.56 -10.95 -15.20
N SER A 969 -14.60 -12.28 -15.10
CA SER A 969 -13.57 -13.09 -14.46
C SER A 969 -12.19 -12.92 -15.11
N GLY A 970 -12.13 -12.79 -16.44
CA GLY A 970 -10.88 -12.53 -17.16
C GLY A 970 -10.28 -11.17 -16.80
N LEU A 971 -11.12 -10.13 -16.71
CA LEU A 971 -10.68 -8.79 -16.30
C LEU A 971 -10.23 -8.76 -14.83
N GLU A 972 -10.95 -9.47 -13.95
CA GLU A 972 -10.59 -9.63 -12.54
C GLU A 972 -9.25 -10.36 -12.35
N LYS A 973 -9.00 -11.43 -13.12
CA LYS A 973 -7.73 -12.17 -13.15
C LYS A 973 -6.56 -11.27 -13.58
N ARG A 974 -6.77 -10.42 -14.58
CA ARG A 974 -5.77 -9.47 -15.04
C ARG A 974 -5.47 -8.39 -13.99
N LEU A 975 -6.50 -7.90 -13.31
CA LEU A 975 -6.38 -6.94 -12.20
C LEU A 975 -5.64 -7.54 -10.99
N THR A 976 -5.97 -8.76 -10.58
CA THR A 976 -5.33 -9.44 -9.45
C THR A 976 -3.84 -9.70 -9.71
N THR A 977 -3.51 -10.13 -10.94
CA THR A 977 -2.13 -10.34 -11.39
C THR A 977 -1.32 -9.04 -11.33
N ALA A 978 -1.85 -7.94 -11.87
CA ALA A 978 -1.10 -6.69 -11.94
C ALA A 978 -0.99 -5.96 -10.61
N PHE A 979 -2.01 -6.05 -9.75
CA PHE A 979 -1.92 -5.51 -8.40
C PHE A 979 -1.16 -6.43 -7.45
N ASN A 980 -0.67 -7.58 -7.93
CA ASN A 980 0.00 -8.61 -7.15
C ASN A 980 -0.80 -8.96 -5.87
N THR A 981 -2.11 -9.16 -6.03
CA THR A 981 -3.06 -9.36 -4.93
C THR A 981 -3.91 -10.60 -5.19
N ARG A 982 -4.38 -11.26 -4.12
CA ARG A 982 -5.50 -12.20 -4.25
C ARG A 982 -6.80 -11.42 -4.43
N GLY A 983 -7.78 -12.04 -5.07
CA GLY A 983 -9.09 -11.44 -5.28
C GLY A 983 -10.02 -12.41 -6.03
N GLY A 984 -11.31 -12.16 -5.89
CA GLY A 984 -12.38 -12.98 -6.46
C GLY A 984 -13.75 -12.37 -6.15
N TYR A 985 -14.71 -12.60 -7.05
CA TYR A 985 -16.11 -12.15 -6.88
C TYR A 985 -16.22 -10.63 -6.62
N GLY A 986 -15.41 -9.81 -7.29
CA GLY A 986 -15.41 -8.35 -7.16
C GLY A 986 -14.74 -7.80 -5.90
N VAL A 987 -14.03 -8.64 -5.14
CA VAL A 987 -13.32 -8.26 -3.90
C VAL A 987 -11.84 -8.57 -4.01
N PHE A 988 -10.99 -7.62 -3.60
CA PHE A 988 -9.53 -7.70 -3.71
C PHE A 988 -8.90 -7.62 -2.33
N GLU A 989 -7.96 -8.52 -2.03
CA GLU A 989 -7.35 -8.63 -0.71
C GLU A 989 -6.61 -7.38 -0.27
N THR A 990 -5.82 -6.77 -1.16
CA THR A 990 -5.07 -5.54 -0.86
C THR A 990 -5.99 -4.38 -0.48
N PHE A 991 -7.27 -4.44 -0.85
CA PHE A 991 -8.28 -3.42 -0.58
C PHE A 991 -9.51 -3.99 0.14
N LEU A 992 -9.34 -5.09 0.88
CA LEU A 992 -10.43 -5.95 1.35
C LEU A 992 -11.57 -5.16 2.00
N GLU A 993 -11.24 -4.26 2.92
CA GLU A 993 -12.23 -3.46 3.66
C GLU A 993 -13.04 -2.55 2.74
N ARG A 994 -12.36 -1.87 1.83
CA ARG A 994 -12.99 -0.93 0.89
C ARG A 994 -13.80 -1.67 -0.18
N SER A 995 -13.35 -2.86 -0.59
CA SER A 995 -14.09 -3.74 -1.48
C SER A 995 -15.34 -4.31 -0.82
N LEU A 996 -15.31 -4.59 0.49
CA LEU A 996 -16.47 -5.07 1.25
C LEU A 996 -17.48 -3.95 1.56
N LEU A 997 -17.09 -2.67 1.54
CA LEU A 997 -17.97 -1.52 1.79
C LEU A 997 -18.87 -1.13 0.61
N TRP A 998 -19.20 -2.06 -0.29
CA TRP A 998 -20.21 -1.81 -1.32
C TRP A 998 -21.58 -1.56 -0.68
N LYS A 999 -22.45 -0.77 -1.33
CA LYS A 999 -23.84 -0.51 -0.91
C LYS A 999 -24.74 -0.38 -2.15
N LYS A 1000 -26.06 -0.57 -2.02
CA LYS A 1000 -26.97 -0.23 -3.13
C LYS A 1000 -26.89 1.28 -3.43
N VAL A 1001 -27.07 1.67 -4.69
CA VAL A 1001 -27.22 3.10 -5.03
C VAL A 1001 -28.53 3.63 -4.43
N ASP A 1002 -28.54 4.88 -3.96
CA ASP A 1002 -29.67 5.45 -3.23
C ASP A 1002 -30.96 5.53 -4.08
N THR A 1003 -30.83 5.69 -5.40
CA THR A 1003 -31.94 5.65 -6.37
C THR A 1003 -32.47 4.23 -6.64
N THR A 1004 -31.74 3.19 -6.23
CA THR A 1004 -32.13 1.79 -6.40
C THR A 1004 -32.99 1.36 -5.21
N GLY A 1005 -34.20 0.85 -5.48
CA GLY A 1005 -35.11 0.37 -4.43
C GLY A 1005 -34.50 -0.74 -3.57
N SER A 1006 -34.38 -1.94 -4.13
CA SER A 1006 -33.83 -3.14 -3.48
C SER A 1006 -32.97 -3.92 -4.47
N LEU A 1007 -31.87 -4.53 -4.00
CA LEU A 1007 -31.16 -5.54 -4.78
C LEU A 1007 -31.97 -6.85 -4.77
N ARG A 1008 -31.79 -7.68 -5.79
CA ARG A 1008 -32.45 -9.00 -5.92
C ARG A 1008 -31.41 -10.11 -5.84
N LEU A 1009 -31.56 -11.06 -4.92
CA LEU A 1009 -30.64 -12.19 -4.81
C LEU A 1009 -30.74 -13.09 -6.06
N ILE A 1010 -29.60 -13.44 -6.66
CA ILE A 1010 -29.55 -14.37 -7.80
C ILE A 1010 -29.54 -15.81 -7.27
N LYS A 1011 -30.30 -16.68 -7.91
CA LYS A 1011 -30.33 -18.12 -7.59
C LYS A 1011 -29.24 -18.83 -8.38
N PHE A 1012 -28.10 -19.07 -7.75
CA PHE A 1012 -27.02 -19.87 -8.33
C PHE A 1012 -27.22 -21.37 -8.05
N PRO A 1013 -26.77 -22.26 -8.95
CA PRO A 1013 -26.73 -23.69 -8.72
C PRO A 1013 -25.63 -24.03 -7.69
N LYS A 1014 -25.72 -25.20 -7.05
CA LYS A 1014 -24.88 -25.57 -5.90
C LYS A 1014 -23.38 -25.63 -6.21
N ASP A 1015 -23.01 -25.86 -7.46
CA ASP A 1015 -21.65 -25.91 -8.00
C ASP A 1015 -21.11 -24.54 -8.42
N ARG A 1016 -21.93 -23.48 -8.40
CA ARG A 1016 -21.55 -22.12 -8.83
C ARG A 1016 -21.96 -21.06 -7.81
N ASN A 1017 -21.98 -21.41 -6.53
CA ASN A 1017 -22.47 -20.53 -5.48
C ASN A 1017 -21.57 -19.29 -5.33
N VAL A 1018 -22.19 -18.11 -5.20
CA VAL A 1018 -21.49 -16.84 -4.97
C VAL A 1018 -21.65 -16.41 -3.52
N PRO A 1019 -20.57 -16.09 -2.79
CA PRO A 1019 -20.64 -15.69 -1.38
C PRO A 1019 -21.49 -14.44 -1.13
N SER A 1020 -22.19 -14.37 0.01
CA SER A 1020 -23.06 -13.22 0.32
C SER A 1020 -22.30 -11.93 0.62
N TRP A 1021 -21.03 -12.03 1.00
CA TRP A 1021 -20.16 -10.86 1.15
C TRP A 1021 -19.84 -10.17 -0.19
N SER A 1022 -20.02 -10.87 -1.32
CA SER A 1022 -19.85 -10.32 -2.65
C SER A 1022 -21.15 -9.69 -3.15
N TRP A 1023 -21.04 -8.51 -3.74
CA TRP A 1023 -22.17 -7.86 -4.41
C TRP A 1023 -22.62 -8.63 -5.66
N MET A 1024 -21.78 -9.50 -6.24
CA MET A 1024 -22.13 -10.32 -7.41
C MET A 1024 -23.20 -11.38 -7.11
N ALA A 1025 -23.47 -11.67 -5.83
CA ALA A 1025 -24.59 -12.51 -5.43
C ALA A 1025 -25.96 -11.86 -5.74
N TYR A 1026 -25.97 -10.56 -6.04
CA TYR A 1026 -27.18 -9.76 -6.21
C TYR A 1026 -27.25 -9.10 -7.59
N ASP A 1027 -28.48 -8.94 -8.07
CA ASP A 1027 -28.89 -8.12 -9.20
C ASP A 1027 -29.34 -6.73 -8.77
N GLY A 1028 -28.73 -5.72 -9.40
CA GLY A 1028 -28.94 -4.31 -9.12
C GLY A 1028 -27.64 -3.50 -9.08
N VAL A 1029 -27.80 -2.18 -9.09
CA VAL A 1029 -26.67 -1.23 -9.16
C VAL A 1029 -26.09 -0.95 -7.78
N ILE A 1030 -24.76 -1.06 -7.68
CA ILE A 1030 -24.03 -0.79 -6.44
C ILE A 1030 -23.19 0.49 -6.51
N SER A 1031 -22.93 1.07 -5.35
CA SER A 1031 -21.92 2.10 -5.07
C SER A 1031 -21.10 1.65 -3.85
N TYR A 1032 -20.31 2.54 -3.25
CA TYR A 1032 -19.51 2.23 -2.08
C TYR A 1032 -19.75 3.27 -0.98
N VAL A 1033 -19.62 2.85 0.28
CA VAL A 1033 -19.59 3.77 1.42
C VAL A 1033 -18.33 4.61 1.33
N GLU A 1034 -18.48 5.94 1.38
CA GLU A 1034 -17.36 6.87 1.30
C GLU A 1034 -16.49 6.77 2.55
N ALA A 1035 -15.25 6.29 2.36
CA ALA A 1035 -14.24 6.20 3.39
C ALA A 1035 -13.01 7.02 2.97
N ASP A 1036 -12.82 8.19 3.57
CA ASP A 1036 -11.69 9.06 3.26
C ASP A 1036 -10.35 8.33 3.41
N PHE A 1037 -9.45 8.53 2.45
CA PHE A 1037 -8.11 7.96 2.51
C PHE A 1037 -7.35 8.52 3.70
N ASN A 1038 -6.59 7.67 4.38
CA ASN A 1038 -5.81 7.98 5.57
C ASN A 1038 -6.58 8.47 6.81
N LYS A 1039 -7.89 8.71 6.72
CA LYS A 1039 -8.75 9.08 7.87
C LYS A 1039 -9.44 7.88 8.53
N VAL A 1040 -9.22 6.67 8.03
CA VAL A 1040 -9.77 5.43 8.63
C VAL A 1040 -8.64 4.53 9.11
N ALA A 1041 -8.75 4.02 10.32
CA ALA A 1041 -7.95 2.94 10.88
C ALA A 1041 -8.73 1.62 10.74
N TRP A 1042 -8.31 0.76 9.83
CA TRP A 1042 -8.92 -0.55 9.59
C TRP A 1042 -8.63 -1.51 10.76
N THR A 1043 -9.61 -2.34 11.10
CA THR A 1043 -9.49 -3.31 12.19
C THR A 1043 -8.95 -4.64 11.66
N LYS A 1044 -8.64 -5.58 12.57
CA LYS A 1044 -8.30 -6.97 12.23
C LYS A 1044 -9.30 -7.96 12.84
N GLU A 1045 -10.58 -7.55 12.91
CA GLU A 1045 -11.67 -8.33 13.52
C GLU A 1045 -12.19 -9.49 12.64
N TYR A 1046 -11.55 -9.73 11.49
CA TYR A 1046 -11.85 -10.77 10.51
C TYR A 1046 -10.53 -11.30 9.90
N SER A 1047 -10.62 -12.38 9.13
CA SER A 1047 -9.53 -12.89 8.30
C SER A 1047 -9.96 -12.92 6.84
N SER A 1048 -9.00 -12.72 5.93
CA SER A 1048 -9.24 -12.69 4.48
C SER A 1048 -9.93 -13.99 4.01
N PRO A 1049 -10.93 -13.90 3.11
CA PRO A 1049 -11.56 -15.10 2.55
C PRO A 1049 -10.60 -15.86 1.61
N PHE A 1050 -9.44 -15.27 1.31
CA PHE A 1050 -8.40 -15.83 0.46
C PHE A 1050 -7.27 -16.49 1.26
N ASP A 1051 -7.29 -16.47 2.60
CA ASP A 1051 -6.27 -17.07 3.46
C ASP A 1051 -6.39 -18.59 3.56
N SER A 1052 -5.24 -19.27 3.45
CA SER A 1052 -5.07 -20.71 3.22
C SER A 1052 -5.44 -21.64 4.41
N GLY A 1053 -6.36 -21.23 5.28
CA GLY A 1053 -7.01 -22.12 6.26
C GLY A 1053 -7.94 -23.16 5.61
N SER A 1054 -8.24 -23.00 4.32
CA SER A 1054 -9.05 -23.93 3.51
C SER A 1054 -8.23 -24.91 2.65
N GLY A 1055 -6.90 -24.98 2.81
CA GLY A 1055 -6.09 -26.10 2.29
C GLY A 1055 -5.95 -26.25 0.76
N ALA A 1056 -6.12 -25.19 -0.04
CA ALA A 1056 -5.80 -25.24 -1.47
C ALA A 1056 -4.76 -24.18 -1.84
N ALA A 1057 -3.65 -24.62 -2.44
CA ALA A 1057 -2.87 -23.80 -3.36
C ALA A 1057 -3.65 -23.72 -4.70
N GLY A 1058 -4.85 -23.11 -4.68
CA GLY A 1058 -5.81 -23.06 -5.78
C GLY A 1058 -6.12 -21.62 -6.21
N LYS A 1059 -6.60 -21.47 -7.45
CA LYS A 1059 -6.93 -20.20 -8.12
C LYS A 1059 -8.23 -19.62 -7.54
N TRP A 1060 -8.26 -18.32 -7.21
CA TRP A 1060 -9.34 -17.66 -6.44
C TRP A 1060 -10.39 -16.91 -7.29
N TYR A 1061 -10.41 -17.17 -8.60
CA TYR A 1061 -11.37 -16.64 -9.57
C TYR A 1061 -12.09 -17.82 -10.25
N TRP A 1062 -13.16 -17.59 -11.04
CA TRP A 1062 -14.11 -18.58 -11.59
C TRP A 1062 -13.54 -19.82 -12.36
N GLU A 1063 -12.24 -20.08 -12.40
CA GLU A 1063 -11.77 -21.40 -12.85
C GLU A 1063 -12.32 -22.48 -11.91
N ALA A 1064 -13.15 -23.36 -12.47
CA ALA A 1064 -13.82 -24.47 -11.82
C ALA A 1064 -12.88 -25.28 -10.91
N ASP A 1065 -12.74 -24.83 -9.67
CA ASP A 1065 -12.18 -25.65 -8.63
C ASP A 1065 -13.26 -26.70 -8.32
N LYS A 1066 -13.06 -27.89 -8.90
CA LYS A 1066 -13.90 -29.08 -8.67
C LYS A 1066 -14.05 -29.41 -7.16
N THR A 1067 -13.31 -28.73 -6.29
CA THR A 1067 -13.36 -28.91 -4.83
C THR A 1067 -14.54 -28.24 -4.14
N ASN A 1068 -15.30 -27.36 -4.81
CA ASN A 1068 -16.58 -26.80 -4.35
C ASN A 1068 -16.55 -26.25 -2.89
N ARG A 1069 -15.41 -25.69 -2.45
CA ARG A 1069 -15.27 -25.17 -1.08
C ARG A 1069 -15.80 -23.73 -1.01
N PRO A 1070 -16.72 -23.41 -0.07
CA PRO A 1070 -17.26 -22.06 0.04
C PRO A 1070 -16.16 -21.08 0.45
N SER A 1071 -16.02 -19.97 -0.29
CA SER A 1071 -15.12 -18.87 0.05
C SER A 1071 -15.71 -18.09 1.24
N VAL A 1072 -15.29 -18.43 2.45
CA VAL A 1072 -15.82 -17.88 3.71
C VAL A 1072 -14.94 -16.79 4.29
N LEU A 1073 -15.55 -15.68 4.72
CA LEU A 1073 -14.88 -14.65 5.49
C LEU A 1073 -14.98 -15.01 6.99
N ALA A 1074 -13.86 -15.38 7.60
CA ALA A 1074 -13.84 -15.75 9.02
C ALA A 1074 -13.94 -14.49 9.90
N LEU A 1075 -14.89 -14.49 10.83
CA LEU A 1075 -15.20 -13.36 11.71
C LEU A 1075 -14.70 -13.66 13.13
N LYS A 1076 -13.79 -12.83 13.64
CA LYS A 1076 -13.23 -12.98 14.99
C LYS A 1076 -14.07 -12.25 16.05
N LYS A 1077 -14.64 -11.10 15.68
CA LYS A 1077 -15.46 -10.27 16.59
C LYS A 1077 -16.70 -9.73 15.86
N VAL A 1078 -17.79 -10.46 16.01
CA VAL A 1078 -19.14 -10.04 15.62
C VAL A 1078 -19.79 -9.39 16.83
N ARG A 1079 -20.41 -8.22 16.64
CA ARG A 1079 -20.93 -7.39 17.74
C ARG A 1079 -22.42 -7.15 17.64
N GLU A 1080 -23.03 -6.96 18.80
CA GLU A 1080 -24.44 -6.55 18.89
C GLU A 1080 -24.60 -5.04 18.73
N LEU A 1081 -25.76 -4.65 18.21
CA LEU A 1081 -26.16 -3.25 18.04
C LEU A 1081 -27.05 -2.82 19.22
N LYS A 1082 -26.82 -1.62 19.77
CA LYS A 1082 -27.74 -1.03 20.75
C LYS A 1082 -29.08 -0.70 20.08
N SER A 1083 -30.15 -0.63 20.86
CA SER A 1083 -31.46 -0.22 20.34
C SER A 1083 -31.42 1.26 19.90
N VAL A 1084 -31.26 1.51 18.60
CA VAL A 1084 -31.35 2.85 18.01
C VAL A 1084 -32.78 3.04 17.46
N PRO A 1085 -33.41 4.21 17.61
CA PRO A 1085 -34.65 4.53 16.91
C PRO A 1085 -34.47 4.35 15.39
N THR A 1086 -35.40 3.65 14.74
CA THR A 1086 -35.35 3.29 13.31
C THR A 1086 -35.16 4.48 12.38
N ASN A 1087 -35.55 5.68 12.80
CA ASN A 1087 -35.47 6.91 12.01
C ASN A 1087 -34.05 7.53 11.95
N GLU A 1088 -33.19 7.32 12.95
CA GLU A 1088 -31.79 7.83 12.92
C GLU A 1088 -30.84 6.87 12.18
N ALA A 1089 -31.02 5.56 12.35
CA ALA A 1089 -30.19 4.53 11.71
C ALA A 1089 -30.42 4.40 10.20
N ALA A 1090 -31.60 4.77 9.70
CA ALA A 1090 -31.95 4.72 8.28
C ALA A 1090 -31.14 5.69 7.40
N SER A 1091 -30.47 6.70 8.00
CA SER A 1091 -29.64 7.65 7.27
C SER A 1091 -28.18 7.21 7.11
N THR A 1092 -27.73 6.19 7.85
CA THR A 1092 -26.29 5.81 7.90
C THR A 1092 -25.99 4.35 7.52
N ILE A 1093 -27.00 3.47 7.50
CA ILE A 1093 -26.90 2.09 7.02
C ILE A 1093 -27.69 1.93 5.72
N SER A 1094 -27.05 1.31 4.73
CA SER A 1094 -27.71 0.84 3.50
C SER A 1094 -27.94 -0.66 3.58
N PHE A 1095 -29.20 -1.08 3.73
CA PHE A 1095 -29.59 -2.48 3.61
C PHE A 1095 -29.66 -2.93 2.15
N ASP A 1096 -29.22 -4.15 1.89
CA ASP A 1096 -29.11 -4.71 0.54
C ASP A 1096 -30.50 -5.04 -0.05
N THR A 1097 -31.47 -5.44 0.81
CA THR A 1097 -32.82 -5.84 0.38
C THR A 1097 -33.95 -5.17 1.18
N SER A 1098 -35.12 -4.97 0.55
CA SER A 1098 -36.30 -4.37 1.18
C SER A 1098 -36.88 -5.20 2.33
N ALA A 1099 -36.72 -6.53 2.31
CA ALA A 1099 -37.14 -7.43 3.40
C ALA A 1099 -36.39 -7.17 4.73
N SER A 1100 -35.28 -6.44 4.67
CA SER A 1100 -34.47 -6.04 5.82
C SER A 1100 -34.86 -4.64 6.34
N ASN A 1101 -35.61 -3.86 5.55
CA ASN A 1101 -36.07 -2.53 5.95
C ASN A 1101 -37.21 -2.65 6.97
N GLY A 1102 -37.14 -1.88 8.06
CA GLY A 1102 -38.20 -1.79 9.07
C GLY A 1102 -38.19 -2.88 10.15
N LYS A 1103 -37.24 -3.82 10.12
CA LYS A 1103 -37.00 -4.75 11.25
C LYS A 1103 -36.20 -4.05 12.35
N GLY A 1104 -36.47 -4.38 13.61
CA GLY A 1104 -35.72 -3.83 14.74
C GLY A 1104 -34.24 -4.25 14.66
N LEU A 1105 -33.32 -3.30 14.87
CA LEU A 1105 -31.86 -3.54 14.76
C LEU A 1105 -31.31 -4.62 15.71
N LYS A 1106 -32.09 -5.06 16.70
CA LYS A 1106 -31.74 -6.13 17.65
C LYS A 1106 -31.53 -7.50 16.98
N GLU A 1107 -32.15 -7.73 15.83
CA GLU A 1107 -32.03 -8.99 15.06
C GLU A 1107 -30.73 -9.08 14.25
N PHE A 1108 -30.00 -7.97 14.11
CA PHE A 1108 -28.78 -7.91 13.34
C PHE A 1108 -27.54 -7.91 14.24
N ARG A 1109 -26.41 -8.23 13.62
CA ARG A 1109 -25.07 -8.05 14.18
C ARG A 1109 -24.28 -7.15 13.25
N CYS A 1110 -23.18 -6.60 13.75
CA CYS A 1110 -22.23 -5.86 12.93
C CYS A 1110 -20.81 -6.39 13.05
N LEU A 1111 -20.09 -6.33 11.93
CA LEU A 1111 -18.64 -6.47 11.87
C LEU A 1111 -18.03 -5.08 11.66
N VAL A 1112 -17.13 -4.67 12.54
CA VAL A 1112 -16.45 -3.37 12.42
C VAL A 1112 -15.23 -3.51 11.51
N LEU A 1113 -15.30 -2.96 10.30
CA LEU A 1113 -14.18 -2.98 9.35
C LEU A 1113 -13.14 -1.91 9.68
N GLY A 1114 -13.56 -0.74 10.15
CA GLY A 1114 -12.64 0.36 10.46
C GLY A 1114 -13.25 1.43 11.36
N LYS A 1115 -12.39 2.28 11.94
CA LYS A 1115 -12.77 3.44 12.75
C LYS A 1115 -12.16 4.71 12.17
N ALA A 1116 -12.89 5.82 12.17
CA ALA A 1116 -12.34 7.12 11.81
C ALA A 1116 -11.17 7.48 12.76
N LYS A 1117 -10.11 8.09 12.24
CA LYS A 1117 -9.01 8.62 13.05
C LYS A 1117 -9.48 9.94 13.69
N LEU A 1118 -9.05 10.21 14.92
CA LEU A 1118 -9.25 11.52 15.53
C LEU A 1118 -8.37 12.54 14.79
N ASP A 1119 -9.00 13.45 14.06
CA ASP A 1119 -8.33 14.68 13.62
C ASP A 1119 -8.14 15.61 14.84
N ASN A 1120 -7.06 16.39 14.87
CA ASN A 1120 -6.66 17.32 15.95
C ASN A 1120 -7.64 18.50 16.15
N VAL A 1121 -8.93 18.24 16.38
CA VAL A 1121 -9.93 19.23 16.72
C VAL A 1121 -10.40 19.00 18.16
N ILE A 1122 -10.27 20.05 18.97
CA ILE A 1122 -10.55 20.04 20.41
C ILE A 1122 -12.07 19.97 20.62
N GLY A 1123 -12.62 18.81 21.01
CA GLY A 1123 -14.03 18.62 21.38
C GLY A 1123 -14.42 17.15 21.66
N PRO A 1124 -15.52 16.88 22.39
CA PRO A 1124 -15.99 15.52 22.67
C PRO A 1124 -16.70 14.95 21.42
N HIS A 1125 -15.95 14.26 20.56
CA HIS A 1125 -16.53 13.63 19.36
C HIS A 1125 -16.67 12.12 19.54
N ILE A 1126 -17.87 11.61 19.26
CA ILE A 1126 -18.16 10.19 19.14
C ILE A 1126 -17.55 9.70 17.82
N LEU A 1127 -16.65 8.72 17.89
CA LEU A 1127 -15.94 8.16 16.74
C LEU A 1127 -16.91 7.45 15.77
N LYS A 1128 -16.72 7.65 14.46
CA LYS A 1128 -17.45 6.93 13.41
C LYS A 1128 -16.79 5.57 13.12
N CYS A 1129 -17.58 4.53 12.99
CA CYS A 1129 -17.19 3.16 12.66
C CYS A 1129 -17.78 2.74 11.32
N PHE A 1130 -16.97 2.17 10.44
CA PHE A 1130 -17.37 1.60 9.16
C PHE A 1130 -17.69 0.12 9.37
N VAL A 1131 -18.90 -0.30 9.01
CA VAL A 1131 -19.43 -1.61 9.42
C VAL A 1131 -20.07 -2.38 8.27
N LEU A 1132 -19.99 -3.70 8.35
CA LEU A 1132 -20.91 -4.61 7.66
C LEU A 1132 -22.03 -4.99 8.60
N ILE A 1133 -23.25 -5.00 8.10
CA ILE A 1133 -24.42 -5.50 8.81
C ILE A 1133 -24.68 -6.92 8.33
N ILE A 1134 -24.77 -7.84 9.30
CA ILE A 1134 -24.91 -9.27 9.05
C ILE A 1134 -26.06 -9.83 9.89
N LYS A 1135 -26.62 -10.95 9.42
CA LYS A 1135 -27.70 -11.67 10.08
C LYS A 1135 -27.29 -13.13 10.30
N PRO A 1136 -27.50 -13.70 11.50
CA PRO A 1136 -27.28 -15.12 11.72
C PRO A 1136 -28.24 -15.99 10.87
N SER A 1137 -27.74 -17.13 10.41
CA SER A 1137 -28.50 -18.15 9.71
C SER A 1137 -29.55 -18.78 10.63
N THR A 1138 -30.68 -19.22 10.07
CA THR A 1138 -31.73 -19.91 10.83
C THR A 1138 -31.24 -21.22 11.45
N ASP A 1139 -30.29 -21.87 10.79
CA ASP A 1139 -29.88 -23.24 11.11
C ASP A 1139 -28.61 -23.27 11.98
N ASN A 1140 -27.82 -22.20 11.98
CA ASN A 1140 -26.59 -22.09 12.78
C ASN A 1140 -26.27 -20.63 13.12
N GLN A 1141 -26.28 -20.30 14.41
CA GLN A 1141 -26.03 -18.94 14.92
C GLN A 1141 -24.61 -18.42 14.66
N THR A 1142 -23.63 -19.31 14.41
CA THR A 1142 -22.25 -18.91 14.09
C THR A 1142 -22.01 -18.71 12.58
N VAL A 1143 -23.03 -18.91 11.75
CA VAL A 1143 -22.99 -18.69 10.30
C VAL A 1143 -23.82 -17.47 9.99
N PHE A 1144 -23.20 -16.49 9.32
CA PHE A 1144 -23.80 -15.20 9.03
C PHE A 1144 -23.98 -15.00 7.52
N THR A 1145 -24.99 -14.22 7.16
CA THR A 1145 -25.20 -13.71 5.80
C THR A 1145 -25.20 -12.20 5.84
N ARG A 1146 -24.61 -11.58 4.82
CA ARG A 1146 -24.58 -10.12 4.70
C ARG A 1146 -25.99 -9.59 4.40
N VAL A 1147 -26.34 -8.47 5.03
CA VAL A 1147 -27.61 -7.76 4.79
C VAL A 1147 -27.47 -6.25 4.55
N GLY A 1148 -26.27 -5.69 4.73
CA GLY A 1148 -26.01 -4.29 4.41
C GLY A 1148 -24.61 -3.82 4.81
N ALA A 1149 -24.33 -2.54 4.57
CA ALA A 1149 -23.12 -1.85 5.03
C ALA A 1149 -23.41 -0.37 5.32
N GLY A 1150 -22.57 0.26 6.13
CA GLY A 1150 -22.75 1.66 6.47
C GLY A 1150 -21.78 2.21 7.50
N ILE A 1151 -22.17 3.32 8.10
CA ILE A 1151 -21.43 4.02 9.15
C ILE A 1151 -22.28 4.04 10.42
N LEU A 1152 -21.68 3.65 11.54
CA LEU A 1152 -22.28 3.72 12.86
C LEU A 1152 -21.43 4.58 13.78
N LYS A 1153 -22.02 5.20 14.78
CA LYS A 1153 -21.29 5.85 15.88
C LYS A 1153 -20.84 4.79 16.89
N GLU A 1154 -19.70 5.00 17.53
CA GLU A 1154 -19.11 4.05 18.47
C GLU A 1154 -20.06 3.70 19.63
N ASP A 1155 -20.88 4.64 20.07
CA ASP A 1155 -21.86 4.46 21.13
C ASP A 1155 -23.09 3.62 20.72
N GLN A 1156 -23.29 3.37 19.43
CA GLN A 1156 -24.36 2.51 18.89
C GLN A 1156 -23.97 1.03 18.87
N ILE A 1157 -22.71 0.70 19.17
CA ILE A 1157 -22.16 -0.66 19.15
C ILE A 1157 -21.92 -1.14 20.59
N ILE A 1158 -22.22 -2.40 20.88
CA ILE A 1158 -21.88 -3.04 22.16
C ILE A 1158 -20.45 -3.60 22.07
N TRP A 1159 -19.53 -3.02 22.84
CA TRP A 1159 -18.10 -3.37 22.75
C TRP A 1159 -17.67 -4.52 23.65
N ASP A 1160 -18.36 -4.68 24.79
CA ASP A 1160 -18.00 -5.66 25.84
C ASP A 1160 -18.44 -7.09 25.51
N HIS A 1161 -19.31 -7.26 24.49
CA HIS A 1161 -19.80 -8.56 24.05
C HIS A 1161 -19.48 -8.78 22.57
N TYR A 1162 -18.89 -9.93 22.24
CA TYR A 1162 -18.65 -10.34 20.86
C TYR A 1162 -18.61 -11.86 20.71
N GLU A 1163 -18.94 -12.34 19.51
CA GLU A 1163 -18.89 -13.75 19.12
C GLU A 1163 -18.02 -13.95 17.87
N ALA A 1164 -17.56 -15.19 17.65
CA ALA A 1164 -16.85 -15.58 16.45
C ALA A 1164 -17.78 -16.35 15.50
N GLY A 1165 -17.50 -16.31 14.21
CA GLY A 1165 -18.29 -17.05 13.22
C GLY A 1165 -17.72 -16.95 11.82
N ILE A 1166 -18.55 -17.29 10.84
CA ILE A 1166 -18.20 -17.23 9.42
C ILE A 1166 -19.27 -16.47 8.65
N LEU A 1167 -18.85 -15.61 7.73
CA LEU A 1167 -19.72 -14.98 6.75
C LEU A 1167 -19.59 -15.74 5.42
N ILE A 1168 -20.67 -16.39 5.03
CA ILE A 1168 -20.75 -17.21 3.81
C ILE A 1168 -21.08 -16.40 2.58
#